data_AF-A0A8J5VCL5-F1
#
_entry.id   AF-A0A8J5VCL5-F1
#
_cell.length_a   1.000
_cell.length_b   1.000
_cell.length_c   1.000
_cell.angle_alpha   90.00
_cell.angle_beta   90.00
_cell.angle_gamma   90.00
#
_symmetry.space_group_name_H-M   'P 1'
#
loop_
_entity.id
_entity.type
_entity.pdbx_description
1 polymer ?
#
loop_
_entity_poly.entity_id
_entity_poly.type
_entity_poly.pdbx_seq_one_letter_code
_entity_poly.pdbx_strand_id
1 'polypeptide(L)'
;MVSGGSDSSIRLWNLQHHSCTHNLKGVQGVVSVLECHPDPERKLLFAAGDDTKIYGWDISTGKLKSTLLGHFSKITSISFHKNGDNLVSSGRDKVLILWDIVEGVSIRVLPVYEGIEGAFIIPSGVKLPIDTDEDLDNKIYVASAGEKGAVKIWEMKSGREVYCQQNSLISAAKEDGGLSITHLLLNEQLESFAVVSTDHHIIIHVLKSFVPTKQFVGYSDEILDIVYLGENDSHIAVATNSFDIKLYELQTMNCQLLRGHTDLVLALATTPANRYLMVSSAKDNSVRIWLMCRESNLMFCIGHSERHTASVGSVALSQLSASFFASVSQDTCLKLWALPKKMLPTDKNIDLEVNHTVIGHQKDVNCVVISPNDKIIATGSQDKTAKLWSADNLQLIGVLRGHRRGVWCVRFSPIDQVLLTTSADCTIKLWSISELNCLKTFEGHECSVLRAEFITRGMQLITSGADGLLKLWIVKTSEAISTLEAHDNRVWALAVSHDENQIVSGGSDSQIVVWRDVTEENREKANAEKEQLILEEQKLANLLKADKLVAALKLSLKLEKPLQALRIIEGIMKNNGSERLEDAISELKPHYKESLLKCASIWNTNGRNAQAAQVVINILMNDIGSGAIELSSLSSSLEALIPYTDRHFKRLTRLFQDLHLLNYTVNRIKPHNEPKKVNGFNE
;
A
#
# COMPACT_ATOMS: atom_id res chain seq x y z
N MET A 1 26.50 -16.76 -13.22
CA MET A 1 25.74 -15.62 -13.77
C MET A 1 26.52 -15.05 -14.94
N VAL A 2 25.85 -14.67 -16.03
CA VAL A 2 26.48 -14.02 -17.19
C VAL A 2 25.90 -12.63 -17.32
N SER A 3 26.73 -11.63 -17.58
CA SER A 3 26.30 -10.24 -17.79
C SER A 3 26.85 -9.72 -19.12
N GLY A 4 26.01 -9.04 -19.88
CA GLY A 4 26.41 -8.30 -21.09
C GLY A 4 26.55 -6.82 -20.77
N GLY A 5 27.66 -6.23 -21.18
CA GLY A 5 27.91 -4.80 -21.07
C GLY A 5 27.52 -4.05 -22.35
N SER A 6 27.28 -2.74 -22.21
CA SER A 6 27.22 -1.81 -23.34
C SER A 6 28.59 -1.58 -23.98
N ASP A 7 29.68 -1.97 -23.29
CA ASP A 7 31.06 -1.95 -23.76
C ASP A 7 31.42 -3.15 -24.65
N SER A 8 30.41 -3.87 -25.16
CA SER A 8 30.50 -5.10 -25.95
C SER A 8 31.20 -6.28 -25.26
N SER A 9 31.48 -6.17 -23.95
CA SER A 9 32.07 -7.23 -23.15
C SER A 9 31.01 -8.12 -22.52
N ILE A 10 31.25 -9.44 -22.54
CA ILE A 10 30.42 -10.41 -21.83
C ILE A 10 31.25 -10.98 -20.70
N ARG A 11 30.75 -10.86 -19.46
CA ARG A 11 31.47 -11.29 -18.25
C ARG A 11 30.76 -12.44 -17.59
N LEU A 12 31.53 -13.45 -17.20
CA LEU A 12 31.03 -14.60 -16.47
C LEU A 12 31.42 -14.48 -14.99
N TRP A 13 30.41 -14.59 -14.12
CA TRP A 13 30.53 -14.39 -12.69
C TRP A 13 30.25 -15.68 -11.94
N ASN A 14 31.17 -16.03 -11.04
CA ASN A 14 30.92 -17.03 -10.02
C ASN A 14 30.23 -16.36 -8.82
N LEU A 15 28.98 -16.76 -8.55
CA LEU A 15 28.19 -16.19 -7.46
C LEU A 15 28.73 -16.55 -6.08
N GLN A 16 29.40 -17.69 -5.92
CA GLN A 16 29.93 -18.14 -4.62
C GLN A 16 31.20 -17.40 -4.20
N HIS A 17 32.01 -16.97 -5.17
CA HIS A 17 33.28 -16.28 -4.93
C HIS A 17 33.25 -14.79 -5.29
N HIS A 18 32.10 -14.29 -5.75
CA HIS A 18 31.91 -12.91 -6.25
C HIS A 18 33.00 -12.45 -7.22
N SER A 19 33.56 -13.39 -8.00
CA SER A 19 34.69 -13.15 -8.89
C SER A 19 34.29 -13.34 -10.35
N CYS A 20 34.87 -12.50 -11.21
CA CYS A 20 34.77 -12.65 -12.66
C CYS A 20 35.74 -13.75 -13.10
N THR A 21 35.23 -14.81 -13.71
CA THR A 21 36.06 -15.93 -14.19
C THR A 21 36.63 -15.65 -15.58
N HIS A 22 35.76 -15.23 -16.50
CA HIS A 22 36.12 -15.00 -17.91
C HIS A 22 35.49 -13.71 -18.43
N ASN A 23 36.23 -13.05 -19.32
CA ASN A 23 35.77 -11.92 -20.11
C ASN A 23 35.82 -12.31 -21.58
N LEU A 24 34.65 -12.48 -22.19
CA LEU A 24 34.49 -12.85 -23.59
C LEU A 24 34.39 -11.57 -24.42
N LYS A 25 35.30 -11.45 -25.39
CA LYS A 25 35.35 -10.35 -26.37
C LYS A 25 35.07 -10.92 -27.75
N GLY A 26 34.42 -10.14 -28.60
CA GLY A 26 34.12 -10.55 -29.98
C GLY A 26 32.80 -10.00 -30.51
N VAL A 27 31.91 -9.59 -29.62
CA VAL A 27 30.72 -8.82 -30.00
C VAL A 27 31.11 -7.38 -30.28
N GLN A 28 30.52 -6.81 -31.32
CA GLN A 28 30.55 -5.39 -31.61
C GLN A 28 29.16 -4.81 -31.29
N GLY A 29 29.15 -3.60 -30.74
CA GLY A 29 27.93 -2.94 -30.27
C GLY A 29 27.44 -3.41 -28.89
N VAL A 30 26.22 -2.98 -28.53
CA VAL A 30 25.61 -3.29 -27.24
C VAL A 30 25.09 -4.73 -27.26
N VAL A 31 25.44 -5.52 -26.24
CA VAL A 31 24.90 -6.87 -26.08
C VAL A 31 23.42 -6.77 -25.73
N SER A 32 22.54 -7.27 -26.59
CA SER A 32 21.08 -7.19 -26.41
C SER A 32 20.49 -8.43 -25.77
N VAL A 33 20.96 -9.61 -26.16
CA VAL A 33 20.42 -10.89 -25.73
C VAL A 33 21.54 -11.83 -25.31
N LEU A 34 21.32 -12.54 -24.22
CA LEU A 34 22.22 -13.57 -23.68
C LEU A 34 21.40 -14.78 -23.30
N GLU A 35 21.79 -15.95 -23.78
CA GLU A 35 21.15 -17.20 -23.39
C GLU A 35 22.19 -18.33 -23.30
N CYS A 36 22.11 -19.11 -22.23
CA CYS A 36 22.94 -20.29 -22.06
C CYS A 36 22.25 -21.50 -22.68
N HIS A 37 23.04 -22.41 -23.23
CA HIS A 37 22.54 -23.67 -23.72
C HIS A 37 21.88 -24.49 -22.58
N PRO A 38 20.73 -25.14 -22.81
CA PRO A 38 19.96 -25.83 -21.77
C PRO A 38 20.66 -27.07 -21.22
N ASP A 39 21.43 -27.77 -22.05
CA ASP A 39 22.25 -28.91 -21.63
C ASP A 39 23.51 -28.45 -20.86
N PRO A 40 23.66 -28.83 -19.57
CA PRO A 40 24.85 -28.52 -18.77
C PRO A 40 26.15 -29.08 -19.34
N GLU A 41 26.08 -30.17 -20.12
CA GLU A 41 27.28 -30.82 -20.67
C GLU A 41 27.89 -30.03 -21.83
N ARG A 42 27.06 -29.39 -22.65
CA ARG A 42 27.52 -28.67 -23.84
C ARG A 42 28.15 -27.31 -23.53
N LYS A 43 27.98 -26.74 -22.32
CA LYS A 43 28.66 -25.52 -21.83
C LYS A 43 28.79 -24.39 -22.88
N LEU A 44 27.78 -24.21 -23.73
CA LEU A 44 27.76 -23.14 -24.73
C LEU A 44 26.98 -21.94 -24.20
N LEU A 45 27.49 -20.75 -24.51
CA LEU A 45 26.85 -19.47 -24.26
C LEU A 45 26.62 -18.79 -25.60
N PHE A 46 25.41 -18.33 -25.85
CA PHE A 46 25.07 -17.55 -27.03
C PHE A 46 24.76 -16.11 -26.63
N ALA A 47 25.23 -15.18 -27.45
CA ALA A 47 24.90 -13.77 -27.32
C ALA A 47 24.69 -13.13 -28.67
N ALA A 48 23.78 -12.17 -28.70
CA ALA A 48 23.62 -11.26 -29.82
C ALA A 48 23.95 -9.83 -29.38
N GLY A 49 24.63 -9.11 -30.26
CA GLY A 49 24.83 -7.67 -30.15
C GLY A 49 23.97 -6.92 -31.17
N ASP A 50 24.19 -5.60 -31.24
CA ASP A 50 23.60 -4.76 -32.30
C ASP A 50 24.07 -5.15 -33.71
N ASP A 51 25.16 -5.91 -33.80
CA ASP A 51 25.82 -6.35 -35.03
C ASP A 51 25.05 -7.36 -35.89
N THR A 52 23.77 -7.62 -35.58
CA THR A 52 22.84 -8.55 -36.27
C THR A 52 23.29 -10.02 -36.34
N LYS A 53 24.43 -10.34 -35.71
CA LYS A 53 25.01 -11.69 -35.64
C LYS A 53 24.80 -12.31 -34.27
N ILE A 54 24.65 -13.63 -34.25
CA ILE A 54 24.63 -14.42 -33.02
C ILE A 54 25.99 -15.12 -32.89
N TYR A 55 26.62 -14.97 -31.74
CA TYR A 55 27.91 -15.57 -31.42
C TYR A 55 27.73 -16.67 -30.37
N GLY A 56 28.36 -17.81 -30.56
CA GLY A 56 28.40 -18.91 -29.59
C GLY A 56 29.82 -19.11 -29.05
N TRP A 57 29.99 -19.02 -27.74
CA TRP A 57 31.25 -19.33 -27.04
C TRP A 57 31.14 -20.61 -26.23
N ASP A 58 32.26 -21.29 -26.08
CA ASP A 58 32.42 -22.32 -25.06
C ASP A 58 32.84 -21.68 -23.73
N ILE A 59 32.05 -21.94 -22.69
CA ILE A 59 32.23 -21.39 -21.33
C ILE A 59 33.55 -21.87 -20.72
N SER A 60 34.00 -23.07 -21.05
CA SER A 60 35.19 -23.67 -20.43
C SER A 60 36.49 -23.14 -21.02
N THR A 61 36.53 -22.92 -22.32
CA THR A 61 37.72 -22.47 -23.05
C THR A 61 37.72 -20.97 -23.32
N GLY A 62 36.57 -20.31 -23.21
CA GLY A 62 36.38 -18.90 -23.54
C GLY A 62 36.56 -18.58 -25.03
N LYS A 63 36.61 -19.61 -25.89
CA LYS A 63 36.82 -19.46 -27.34
C LYS A 63 35.48 -19.38 -28.06
N LEU A 64 35.45 -18.57 -29.12
CA LEU A 64 34.34 -18.49 -30.05
C LEU A 64 34.25 -19.79 -30.86
N LYS A 65 33.10 -20.47 -30.83
CA LYS A 65 32.84 -21.74 -31.50
C LYS A 65 31.97 -21.58 -32.74
N SER A 66 30.93 -20.76 -32.68
CA SER A 66 29.97 -20.59 -33.77
C SER A 66 29.61 -19.12 -34.00
N THR A 67 29.27 -18.78 -35.24
CA THR A 67 28.75 -17.47 -35.64
C THR A 67 27.60 -17.72 -36.60
N LEU A 68 26.39 -17.32 -36.22
CA LEU A 68 25.18 -17.47 -37.03
C LEU A 68 24.87 -16.14 -37.70
N LEU A 69 24.70 -16.18 -39.02
CA LEU A 69 24.50 -15.02 -39.90
C LEU A 69 23.16 -15.16 -40.61
N GLY A 70 22.19 -14.30 -40.31
CA GLY A 70 20.88 -14.35 -40.97
C GLY A 70 19.97 -13.15 -40.73
N HIS A 71 20.12 -12.45 -39.61
CA HIS A 71 19.33 -11.26 -39.33
C HIS A 71 19.90 -10.00 -39.99
N PHE A 72 18.99 -9.14 -40.43
CA PHE A 72 19.32 -7.83 -41.04
C PHE A 72 19.13 -6.66 -40.08
N SER A 73 18.57 -6.92 -38.89
CA SER A 73 18.38 -5.93 -37.83
C SER A 73 18.74 -6.51 -36.48
N LYS A 74 18.55 -5.72 -35.42
CA LYS A 74 18.83 -6.10 -34.04
C LYS A 74 18.00 -7.33 -33.64
N ILE A 75 18.70 -8.29 -33.04
CA ILE A 75 18.11 -9.52 -32.48
C ILE A 75 17.55 -9.18 -31.10
N THR A 76 16.30 -9.59 -30.87
CA THR A 76 15.52 -9.22 -29.69
C THR A 76 15.35 -10.38 -28.73
N SER A 77 15.28 -11.62 -29.24
CA SER A 77 15.27 -12.80 -28.39
C SER A 77 15.93 -14.00 -29.06
N ILE A 78 16.43 -14.89 -28.22
CA ILE A 78 17.01 -16.18 -28.56
C ILE A 78 16.33 -17.16 -27.60
N SER A 79 15.95 -18.34 -28.10
CA SER A 79 15.35 -19.41 -27.30
C SER A 79 15.81 -20.79 -27.76
N PHE A 80 16.29 -21.62 -26.85
CA PHE A 80 16.69 -23.00 -27.13
C PHE A 80 15.54 -24.02 -27.04
N HIS A 81 15.56 -25.00 -27.95
CA HIS A 81 14.69 -26.18 -27.82
C HIS A 81 15.26 -27.13 -26.75
N LYS A 82 14.40 -27.90 -26.07
CA LYS A 82 14.82 -28.85 -25.01
C LYS A 82 15.85 -29.88 -25.47
N ASN A 83 15.75 -30.31 -26.72
CA ASN A 83 16.70 -31.23 -27.34
C ASN A 83 18.12 -30.64 -27.46
N GLY A 84 18.28 -29.32 -27.35
CA GLY A 84 19.58 -28.65 -27.40
C GLY A 84 20.21 -28.56 -28.80
N ASP A 85 19.56 -29.10 -29.84
CA ASP A 85 20.09 -29.06 -31.21
C ASP A 85 19.51 -27.89 -32.02
N ASN A 86 18.29 -27.45 -31.70
CA ASN A 86 17.61 -26.37 -32.41
C ASN A 86 17.59 -25.08 -31.59
N LEU A 87 17.83 -23.96 -32.27
CA LEU A 87 17.78 -22.60 -31.71
C LEU A 87 16.81 -21.74 -32.52
N VAL A 88 15.97 -20.97 -31.86
CA VAL A 88 15.12 -19.96 -32.51
C VAL A 88 15.61 -18.58 -32.15
N SER A 89 15.72 -17.71 -33.15
CA SER A 89 16.02 -16.29 -32.97
C SER A 89 14.94 -15.40 -33.57
N SER A 90 14.66 -14.29 -32.90
CA SER A 90 13.75 -13.24 -33.37
C SER A 90 14.50 -11.93 -33.58
N GLY A 91 14.09 -11.18 -34.60
CA GLY A 91 14.64 -9.85 -34.87
C GLY A 91 13.57 -8.80 -35.15
N ARG A 92 13.99 -7.53 -35.04
CA ARG A 92 13.20 -6.37 -35.48
C ARG A 92 13.08 -6.28 -37.01
N ASP A 93 13.79 -7.13 -37.74
CA ASP A 93 13.65 -7.32 -39.19
C ASP A 93 12.35 -8.03 -39.59
N LYS A 94 11.46 -8.30 -38.62
CA LYS A 94 10.14 -8.92 -38.79
C LYS A 94 10.21 -10.40 -39.16
N VAL A 95 11.28 -11.07 -38.74
CA VAL A 95 11.61 -12.44 -39.12
C VAL A 95 11.93 -13.30 -37.89
N LEU A 96 11.45 -14.54 -37.92
CA LEU A 96 11.88 -15.64 -37.04
C LEU A 96 12.78 -16.59 -37.81
N ILE A 97 13.89 -17.00 -37.21
CA ILE A 97 14.83 -17.96 -37.83
C ILE A 97 14.99 -19.16 -36.90
N LEU A 98 14.83 -20.36 -37.48
CA LEU A 98 15.18 -21.64 -36.85
C LEU A 98 16.57 -22.06 -37.32
N TRP A 99 17.46 -22.32 -36.38
CA TRP A 99 18.85 -22.71 -36.58
C TRP A 99 19.10 -24.12 -36.09
N ASP A 100 19.98 -24.83 -36.79
CA ASP A 100 20.66 -26.01 -36.27
C ASP A 100 22.00 -25.59 -35.65
N ILE A 101 22.22 -25.94 -34.38
CA ILE A 101 23.45 -25.61 -33.64
C ILE A 101 24.63 -26.50 -34.06
N VAL A 102 24.37 -27.75 -34.46
CA VAL A 102 25.41 -28.72 -34.83
C VAL A 102 26.01 -28.34 -36.18
N GLU A 103 25.15 -28.04 -37.15
CA GLU A 103 25.56 -27.64 -38.50
C GLU A 103 25.89 -26.14 -38.60
N GLY A 104 25.33 -25.31 -37.72
CA GLY A 104 25.49 -23.86 -37.74
C GLY A 104 24.75 -23.17 -38.90
N VAL A 105 23.71 -23.81 -39.44
CA VAL A 105 22.94 -23.35 -40.61
C VAL A 105 21.51 -23.01 -40.21
N SER A 106 20.91 -22.02 -40.89
CA SER A 106 19.48 -21.72 -40.75
C SER A 106 18.64 -22.78 -41.45
N ILE A 107 17.84 -23.53 -40.70
CA ILE A 107 16.89 -24.51 -41.23
C ILE A 107 15.74 -23.79 -41.95
N ARG A 108 15.20 -22.72 -41.32
CA ARG A 108 14.03 -22.01 -41.83
C ARG A 108 14.04 -20.54 -41.43
N VAL A 109 13.60 -19.69 -42.36
CA VAL A 109 13.37 -18.26 -42.16
C VAL A 109 11.87 -17.99 -42.37
N LEU A 110 11.19 -17.43 -41.37
CA LEU A 110 9.77 -17.11 -41.41
C LEU A 110 9.53 -15.60 -41.28
N PRO A 111 8.94 -14.95 -42.30
CA PRO A 111 8.51 -13.56 -42.19
C PRO A 111 7.19 -13.46 -41.41
N VAL A 112 7.22 -12.76 -40.29
CA VAL A 112 6.06 -12.51 -39.41
C VAL A 112 5.37 -11.17 -39.74
N TYR A 113 6.02 -10.33 -40.55
CA TYR A 113 5.54 -9.02 -41.00
C TYR A 113 5.17 -8.07 -39.85
N GLU A 114 5.80 -8.26 -38.70
CA GLU A 114 5.63 -7.48 -37.47
C GLU A 114 6.97 -7.47 -36.73
N GLY A 115 7.37 -6.33 -36.15
CA GLY A 115 8.56 -6.27 -35.30
C GLY A 115 8.37 -7.13 -34.04
N ILE A 116 9.28 -8.07 -33.80
CA ILE A 116 9.19 -9.01 -32.67
C ILE A 116 10.14 -8.54 -31.58
N GLU A 117 9.65 -8.43 -30.34
CA GLU A 117 10.48 -8.12 -29.16
C GLU A 117 10.74 -9.36 -28.31
N GLY A 118 9.82 -10.33 -28.30
CA GLY A 118 10.00 -11.56 -27.54
C GLY A 118 9.48 -12.78 -28.31
N ALA A 119 10.27 -13.83 -28.32
CA ALA A 119 9.89 -15.14 -28.80
C ALA A 119 10.41 -16.23 -27.87
N PHE A 120 9.63 -17.29 -27.70
CA PHE A 120 10.06 -18.50 -26.99
C PHE A 120 9.50 -19.75 -27.65
N ILE A 121 10.21 -20.87 -27.46
CA ILE A 121 9.78 -22.18 -27.94
C ILE A 121 8.82 -22.81 -26.92
N ILE A 122 7.69 -23.32 -27.40
CA ILE A 122 6.72 -24.04 -26.57
C ILE A 122 7.23 -25.49 -26.39
N PRO A 123 7.31 -26.01 -25.15
CA PRO A 123 7.69 -27.40 -24.90
C PRO A 123 6.75 -28.40 -25.59
N SER A 124 7.32 -29.46 -26.17
CA SER A 124 6.64 -30.47 -27.01
C SER A 124 5.60 -31.38 -26.30
N GLY A 125 5.15 -31.02 -25.09
CA GLY A 125 4.11 -31.75 -24.35
C GLY A 125 2.80 -30.98 -24.16
N VAL A 126 2.73 -29.71 -24.59
CA VAL A 126 1.55 -28.87 -24.32
C VAL A 126 0.55 -28.97 -25.47
N LYS A 127 -0.64 -29.50 -25.19
CA LYS A 127 -1.77 -29.47 -26.11
C LYS A 127 -2.21 -28.02 -26.34
N LEU A 128 -1.98 -27.52 -27.54
CA LEU A 128 -2.53 -26.25 -28.00
C LEU A 128 -4.03 -26.43 -28.33
N PRO A 129 -4.85 -25.37 -28.21
CA PRO A 129 -6.31 -25.46 -28.34
C PRO A 129 -6.82 -25.88 -29.74
N ILE A 130 -5.93 -26.10 -30.71
CA ILE A 130 -6.24 -26.43 -32.11
C ILE A 130 -5.65 -27.80 -32.54
N ASP A 131 -4.84 -28.46 -31.71
CA ASP A 131 -4.23 -29.74 -32.12
C ASP A 131 -5.17 -30.94 -31.87
N THR A 132 -5.72 -31.48 -32.96
CA THR A 132 -6.43 -32.77 -33.01
C THR A 132 -5.52 -33.95 -33.36
N ASP A 133 -4.22 -33.73 -33.65
CA ASP A 133 -3.35 -34.76 -34.21
C ASP A 133 -2.31 -35.29 -33.20
N GLU A 134 -2.08 -36.61 -33.24
CA GLU A 134 -1.24 -37.38 -32.32
C GLU A 134 0.29 -37.22 -32.56
N ASP A 135 0.73 -36.38 -33.50
CA ASP A 135 2.15 -36.18 -33.86
C ASP A 135 2.73 -34.87 -33.26
N LEU A 136 2.86 -34.82 -31.93
CA LEU A 136 3.43 -33.68 -31.19
C LEU A 136 4.97 -33.66 -31.19
N ASP A 137 5.62 -34.82 -31.31
CA ASP A 137 7.07 -34.94 -31.09
C ASP A 137 7.93 -34.35 -32.21
N ASN A 138 7.35 -34.12 -33.40
CA ASN A 138 8.10 -33.66 -34.56
C ASN A 138 7.82 -32.20 -34.96
N LYS A 139 6.89 -31.51 -34.29
CA LYS A 139 6.53 -30.11 -34.58
C LYS A 139 7.17 -29.16 -33.57
N ILE A 140 7.78 -28.09 -34.08
CA ILE A 140 8.37 -27.04 -33.23
C ILE A 140 7.45 -25.83 -33.28
N TYR A 141 6.82 -25.53 -32.14
CA TYR A 141 5.95 -24.38 -31.98
C TYR A 141 6.70 -23.22 -31.32
N VAL A 142 6.56 -22.03 -31.87
CA VAL A 142 7.18 -20.78 -31.38
C VAL A 142 6.10 -19.77 -31.11
N ALA A 143 6.08 -19.23 -29.89
CA ALA A 143 5.27 -18.06 -29.57
C ALA A 143 6.07 -16.79 -29.89
N SER A 144 5.46 -15.84 -30.60
CA SER A 144 6.03 -14.53 -30.90
C SER A 144 5.12 -13.42 -30.39
N ALA A 145 5.72 -12.38 -29.83
CA ALA A 145 5.04 -11.17 -29.39
C ALA A 145 5.75 -9.91 -29.92
N GLY A 146 4.97 -8.96 -30.41
CA GLY A 146 5.47 -7.81 -31.16
C GLY A 146 4.58 -6.56 -31.10
N GLU A 147 4.74 -5.70 -32.10
CA GLU A 147 4.12 -4.38 -32.30
C GLU A 147 2.57 -4.37 -32.28
N LYS A 148 1.91 -5.48 -32.64
CA LYS A 148 0.45 -5.59 -32.65
C LYS A 148 -0.14 -5.86 -31.28
N GLY A 149 0.71 -6.06 -30.26
CA GLY A 149 0.28 -6.30 -28.89
C GLY A 149 -0.35 -7.67 -28.66
N ALA A 150 -0.36 -8.56 -29.66
CA ALA A 150 -0.94 -9.91 -29.57
C ALA A 150 0.14 -10.98 -29.63
N VAL A 151 -0.05 -12.07 -28.87
CA VAL A 151 0.81 -13.25 -28.96
C VAL A 151 0.31 -14.16 -30.09
N LYS A 152 1.21 -14.53 -30.97
CA LYS A 152 0.97 -15.46 -32.09
C LYS A 152 1.80 -16.72 -31.94
N ILE A 153 1.29 -17.84 -32.43
CA ILE A 153 1.99 -19.13 -32.43
C ILE A 153 2.25 -19.56 -33.87
N TRP A 154 3.49 -19.96 -34.12
CA TRP A 154 3.99 -20.41 -35.40
C TRP A 154 4.46 -21.84 -35.31
N GLU A 155 4.12 -22.66 -36.30
CA GLU A 155 4.76 -23.94 -36.50
C GLU A 155 5.99 -23.75 -37.42
N MET A 156 7.21 -23.91 -36.89
CA MET A 156 8.43 -23.51 -37.60
C MET A 156 8.74 -24.38 -38.82
N LYS A 157 8.38 -25.67 -38.80
CA LYS A 157 8.65 -26.58 -39.93
C LYS A 157 7.71 -26.37 -41.11
N SER A 158 6.43 -26.11 -40.84
CA SER A 158 5.42 -25.86 -41.88
C SER A 158 5.33 -24.39 -42.29
N GLY A 159 5.74 -23.47 -41.40
CA GLY A 159 5.62 -22.03 -41.59
C GLY A 159 4.20 -21.49 -41.47
N ARG A 160 3.28 -22.25 -40.85
CA ARG A 160 1.88 -21.85 -40.67
C ARG A 160 1.68 -21.13 -39.34
N GLU A 161 0.86 -20.08 -39.36
CA GLU A 161 0.31 -19.45 -38.16
C GLU A 161 -0.77 -20.37 -37.59
N VAL A 162 -0.51 -20.91 -36.39
CA VAL A 162 -1.41 -21.86 -35.72
C VAL A 162 -2.47 -21.11 -34.92
N TYR A 163 -2.09 -20.02 -34.28
CA TYR A 163 -2.97 -19.27 -33.40
C TYR A 163 -2.58 -17.79 -33.34
N CYS A 164 -3.58 -16.91 -33.37
CA CYS A 164 -3.45 -15.49 -33.06
C CYS A 164 -4.39 -15.17 -31.90
N GLN A 165 -3.86 -14.56 -30.83
CA GLN A 165 -4.67 -14.14 -29.69
C GLN A 165 -5.67 -13.05 -30.11
N GLN A 166 -6.98 -13.35 -30.00
CA GLN A 166 -8.05 -12.42 -30.40
C GLN A 166 -8.48 -11.44 -29.28
N ASN A 167 -8.38 -11.83 -28.01
CA ASN A 167 -8.70 -11.00 -26.85
C ASN A 167 -7.42 -10.41 -26.23
N SER A 168 -6.67 -9.62 -26.98
CA SER A 168 -5.46 -9.01 -26.42
C SER A 168 -5.81 -7.74 -25.64
N LEU A 169 -5.38 -7.72 -24.38
CA LEU A 169 -5.53 -6.61 -23.43
C LEU A 169 -4.40 -5.59 -23.56
N ILE A 170 -3.61 -5.65 -24.64
CA ILE A 170 -2.49 -4.73 -24.92
C ILE A 170 -2.79 -4.05 -26.26
N SER A 171 -2.54 -2.74 -26.34
CA SER A 171 -2.91 -1.97 -27.51
C SER A 171 -1.84 -2.20 -28.55
N ALA A 172 -2.25 -2.44 -29.79
CA ALA A 172 -1.33 -2.35 -30.90
C ALA A 172 -0.69 -0.95 -30.89
N ALA A 173 0.61 -0.89 -31.21
CA ALA A 173 1.29 0.38 -31.36
C ALA A 173 0.59 1.23 -32.44
N LYS A 174 0.39 2.53 -32.15
CA LYS A 174 -0.28 3.47 -33.06
C LYS A 174 0.58 3.84 -34.28
N GLU A 175 1.89 3.56 -34.24
CA GLU A 175 2.86 3.88 -35.28
C GLU A 175 3.64 2.63 -35.71
N ASP A 176 3.98 2.55 -37.00
CA ASP A 176 4.83 1.49 -37.56
C ASP A 176 6.22 1.56 -36.91
N GLY A 177 6.60 0.51 -36.15
CA GLY A 177 7.84 0.46 -35.37
C GLY A 177 7.68 0.81 -33.88
N GLY A 178 6.46 1.08 -33.41
CA GLY A 178 6.18 1.30 -31.99
C GLY A 178 6.18 0.00 -31.18
N LEU A 179 6.65 0.09 -29.93
CA LEU A 179 6.69 -1.05 -29.01
C LEU A 179 5.37 -1.14 -28.24
N SER A 180 4.72 -2.29 -28.27
CA SER A 180 3.57 -2.59 -27.41
C SER A 180 3.90 -3.64 -26.36
N ILE A 181 4.70 -4.64 -26.72
CA ILE A 181 5.20 -5.69 -25.82
C ILE A 181 6.71 -5.54 -25.74
N THR A 182 7.25 -5.52 -24.53
CA THR A 182 8.69 -5.40 -24.27
C THR A 182 9.32 -6.77 -24.03
N HIS A 183 8.67 -7.63 -23.25
CA HIS A 183 9.19 -8.94 -22.91
C HIS A 183 8.10 -10.01 -22.94
N LEU A 184 8.52 -11.20 -23.37
CA LEU A 184 7.71 -12.42 -23.35
C LEU A 184 8.49 -13.48 -22.57
N LEU A 185 7.96 -13.91 -21.42
CA LEU A 185 8.64 -14.83 -20.51
C LEU A 185 7.82 -16.12 -20.37
N LEU A 186 8.45 -17.27 -20.54
CA LEU A 186 7.82 -18.57 -20.33
C LEU A 186 8.23 -19.15 -18.98
N ASN A 187 7.25 -19.68 -18.23
CA ASN A 187 7.49 -20.61 -17.14
C ASN A 187 7.05 -22.01 -17.57
N GLU A 188 8.03 -22.88 -17.81
CA GLU A 188 7.76 -24.25 -18.26
C GLU A 188 7.03 -25.11 -17.22
N GLN A 189 7.31 -24.91 -15.92
CA GLN A 189 6.78 -25.78 -14.86
C GLN A 189 5.27 -25.57 -14.63
N LEU A 190 4.80 -24.34 -14.84
CA LEU A 190 3.40 -23.96 -14.63
C LEU A 190 2.61 -23.90 -15.94
N GLU A 191 3.25 -24.19 -17.08
CA GLU A 191 2.66 -24.02 -18.42
C GLU A 191 2.00 -22.64 -18.59
N SER A 192 2.67 -21.60 -18.09
CA SER A 192 2.18 -20.22 -18.10
C SER A 192 3.23 -19.30 -18.68
N PHE A 193 2.80 -18.29 -19.43
CA PHE A 193 3.70 -17.25 -19.94
C PHE A 193 3.25 -15.87 -19.48
N ALA A 194 4.21 -14.99 -19.22
CA ALA A 194 3.98 -13.61 -18.86
C ALA A 194 4.30 -12.70 -20.05
N VAL A 195 3.38 -11.78 -20.34
CA VAL A 195 3.56 -10.71 -21.33
C VAL A 195 3.77 -9.42 -20.57
N VAL A 196 4.86 -8.72 -20.87
CA VAL A 196 5.15 -7.40 -20.29
C VAL A 196 4.90 -6.34 -21.36
N SER A 197 3.99 -5.42 -21.10
CA SER A 197 3.71 -4.29 -22.00
C SER A 197 4.69 -3.13 -21.79
N THR A 198 4.67 -2.17 -22.71
CA THR A 198 5.36 -0.87 -22.52
C THR A 198 4.78 -0.06 -21.37
N ASP A 199 3.48 -0.19 -21.11
CA ASP A 199 2.78 0.43 -19.96
C ASP A 199 3.10 -0.26 -18.62
N HIS A 200 4.15 -1.09 -18.57
CA HIS A 200 4.56 -1.87 -17.41
C HIS A 200 3.45 -2.78 -16.85
N HIS A 201 2.54 -3.25 -17.70
CA HIS A 201 1.56 -4.26 -17.31
C HIS A 201 2.16 -5.64 -17.52
N ILE A 202 2.04 -6.50 -16.51
CA ILE A 202 2.49 -7.89 -16.56
C ILE A 202 1.25 -8.77 -16.56
N ILE A 203 0.99 -9.41 -17.69
CA ILE A 203 -0.19 -10.26 -17.87
C ILE A 203 0.25 -11.71 -17.96
N ILE A 204 -0.17 -12.51 -17.00
CA ILE A 204 0.09 -13.94 -16.94
C ILE A 204 -1.04 -14.68 -17.65
N HIS A 205 -0.66 -15.49 -18.63
CA HIS A 205 -1.56 -16.31 -19.42
C HIS A 205 -1.24 -17.78 -19.21
N VAL A 206 -2.27 -18.62 -19.28
CA VAL A 206 -2.10 -20.07 -19.36
C VAL A 206 -1.91 -20.47 -20.82
N LEU A 207 -0.92 -21.34 -21.07
CA LEU A 207 -0.51 -21.71 -22.43
C LEU A 207 -1.57 -22.54 -23.18
N LYS A 208 -2.47 -23.24 -22.46
CA LYS A 208 -3.54 -24.06 -23.05
C LYS A 208 -4.73 -23.25 -23.56
N SER A 209 -5.19 -22.26 -22.80
CA SER A 209 -6.43 -21.53 -23.08
C SER A 209 -6.20 -20.09 -23.56
N PHE A 210 -4.98 -19.57 -23.42
CA PHE A 210 -4.64 -18.16 -23.69
C PHE A 210 -5.50 -17.16 -22.92
N VAL A 211 -6.19 -17.62 -21.87
CA VAL A 211 -6.96 -16.77 -20.97
C VAL A 211 -5.99 -16.15 -19.96
N PRO A 212 -6.07 -14.82 -19.73
CA PRO A 212 -5.29 -14.17 -18.69
C PRO A 212 -5.76 -14.67 -17.32
N THR A 213 -4.85 -15.22 -16.52
CA THR A 213 -5.15 -15.66 -15.16
C THR A 213 -4.97 -14.54 -14.15
N LYS A 214 -3.86 -13.80 -14.29
CA LYS A 214 -3.53 -12.68 -13.42
C LYS A 214 -2.94 -11.54 -14.21
N GLN A 215 -3.28 -10.32 -13.84
CA GLN A 215 -2.69 -9.12 -14.41
C GLN A 215 -2.16 -8.26 -13.27
N PHE A 216 -0.95 -7.78 -13.45
CA PHE A 216 -0.32 -6.80 -12.58
C PHE A 216 -0.13 -5.52 -13.35
N VAL A 217 -0.48 -4.41 -12.73
CA VAL A 217 -0.17 -3.07 -13.24
C VAL A 217 1.01 -2.58 -12.43
N GLY A 218 2.17 -2.40 -13.06
CA GLY A 218 3.38 -1.98 -12.37
C GLY A 218 3.31 -0.54 -11.87
N TYR A 219 2.80 0.37 -12.70
CA TYR A 219 2.67 1.79 -12.35
C TYR A 219 1.26 2.28 -12.61
N SER A 220 0.55 2.65 -11.54
CA SER A 220 -0.62 3.53 -11.61
C SER A 220 -0.09 4.94 -11.74
N ASP A 221 -0.22 5.60 -12.89
CA ASP A 221 0.08 7.04 -12.98
C ASP A 221 -0.90 7.83 -12.08
N GLU A 222 -1.10 9.12 -12.30
CA GLU A 222 -2.07 9.90 -11.52
C GLU A 222 -3.46 9.23 -11.50
N ILE A 223 -3.99 9.01 -10.30
CA ILE A 223 -5.32 8.44 -10.08
C ILE A 223 -6.33 9.57 -10.02
N LEU A 224 -7.31 9.57 -10.91
CA LEU A 224 -8.29 10.66 -11.06
C LEU A 224 -9.57 10.39 -10.27
N ASP A 225 -10.12 9.17 -10.35
CA ASP A 225 -11.32 8.78 -9.62
C ASP A 225 -11.25 7.29 -9.22
N ILE A 226 -11.89 6.96 -8.11
CA ILE A 226 -11.94 5.61 -7.56
C ILE A 226 -13.38 5.32 -7.16
N VAL A 227 -13.85 4.10 -7.45
CA VAL A 227 -15.19 3.66 -7.02
C VAL A 227 -15.21 2.19 -6.65
N TYR A 228 -15.98 1.85 -5.62
CA TYR A 228 -16.23 0.47 -5.21
C TYR A 228 -17.30 -0.22 -6.07
N LEU A 229 -17.12 -1.53 -6.27
CA LEU A 229 -17.94 -2.40 -7.09
C LEU A 229 -18.13 -3.78 -6.48
N GLY A 230 -19.25 -4.41 -6.83
CA GLY A 230 -19.57 -5.79 -6.45
C GLY A 230 -20.33 -5.93 -5.14
N GLU A 231 -20.76 -7.16 -4.87
CA GLU A 231 -21.35 -7.49 -3.57
C GLU A 231 -20.29 -7.32 -2.48
N ASN A 232 -20.68 -6.63 -1.40
CA ASN A 232 -19.81 -6.22 -0.28
C ASN A 232 -18.52 -5.48 -0.69
N ASP A 233 -18.56 -4.71 -1.78
CA ASP A 233 -17.44 -3.89 -2.25
C ASP A 233 -16.15 -4.69 -2.48
N SER A 234 -16.30 -5.91 -2.99
CA SER A 234 -15.19 -6.83 -3.31
C SER A 234 -14.17 -6.26 -4.31
N HIS A 235 -14.60 -5.35 -5.19
CA HIS A 235 -13.79 -4.80 -6.25
C HIS A 235 -13.68 -3.27 -6.15
N ILE A 236 -12.57 -2.73 -6.63
CA ILE A 236 -12.33 -1.30 -6.78
C ILE A 236 -12.01 -1.02 -8.24
N ALA A 237 -12.78 -0.14 -8.87
CA ALA A 237 -12.42 0.45 -10.15
C ALA A 237 -11.64 1.75 -9.95
N VAL A 238 -10.52 1.86 -10.64
CA VAL A 238 -9.60 2.98 -10.58
C VAL A 238 -9.44 3.56 -11.99
N ALA A 239 -9.77 4.84 -12.13
CA ALA A 239 -9.44 5.62 -13.31
C ALA A 239 -8.08 6.29 -13.09
N THR A 240 -7.13 5.99 -13.96
CA THR A 240 -5.82 6.65 -14.00
C THR A 240 -5.72 7.58 -15.19
N ASN A 241 -4.60 8.28 -15.33
CA ASN A 241 -4.18 9.01 -16.54
C ASN A 241 -3.87 8.07 -17.73
N SER A 242 -4.75 7.10 -17.97
CA SER A 242 -4.73 6.13 -19.06
C SER A 242 -6.13 6.00 -19.66
N PHE A 243 -6.21 5.48 -20.87
CA PHE A 243 -7.47 5.14 -21.53
C PHE A 243 -8.16 3.89 -20.92
N ASP A 244 -7.38 3.09 -20.18
CA ASP A 244 -7.86 1.89 -19.51
C ASP A 244 -8.33 2.19 -18.08
N ILE A 245 -9.40 1.51 -17.67
CA ILE A 245 -9.87 1.47 -16.28
C ILE A 245 -9.31 0.21 -15.62
N LYS A 246 -8.75 0.36 -14.42
CA LYS A 246 -8.14 -0.75 -13.66
C LYS A 246 -9.14 -1.24 -12.61
N LEU A 247 -9.60 -2.47 -12.73
CA LEU A 247 -10.48 -3.11 -11.76
C LEU A 247 -9.65 -4.04 -10.86
N TYR A 248 -9.46 -3.66 -9.60
CA TYR A 248 -8.77 -4.48 -8.61
C TYR A 248 -9.77 -5.30 -7.79
N GLU A 249 -9.51 -6.58 -7.63
CA GLU A 249 -10.19 -7.40 -6.62
C GLU A 249 -9.42 -7.31 -5.30
N LEU A 250 -10.06 -6.86 -4.22
CA LEU A 250 -9.38 -6.59 -2.94
C LEU A 250 -8.81 -7.84 -2.27
N GLN A 251 -9.41 -9.01 -2.49
CA GLN A 251 -8.97 -10.25 -1.85
C GLN A 251 -7.75 -10.88 -2.54
N THR A 252 -7.76 -10.90 -3.86
CA THR A 252 -6.71 -11.56 -4.66
C THR A 252 -5.64 -10.58 -5.14
N MET A 253 -5.91 -9.28 -5.06
CA MET A 253 -5.17 -8.18 -5.69
C MET A 253 -4.97 -8.39 -7.19
N ASN A 254 -5.85 -9.18 -7.83
CA ASN A 254 -5.85 -9.32 -9.28
C ASN A 254 -6.38 -8.05 -9.92
N CYS A 255 -5.69 -7.56 -10.95
CA CYS A 255 -6.17 -6.45 -11.75
C CYS A 255 -6.81 -6.98 -13.03
N GLN A 256 -7.98 -6.45 -13.39
CA GLN A 256 -8.56 -6.59 -14.71
C GLN A 256 -8.52 -5.22 -15.41
N LEU A 257 -7.86 -5.16 -16.57
CA LEU A 257 -7.85 -3.98 -17.42
C LEU A 257 -9.13 -3.93 -18.27
N LEU A 258 -9.87 -2.83 -18.16
CA LEU A 258 -11.08 -2.57 -18.94
C LEU A 258 -10.78 -1.54 -20.01
N ARG A 259 -10.85 -2.00 -21.26
CA ARG A 259 -10.52 -1.20 -22.43
C ARG A 259 -11.76 -0.80 -23.17
N GLY A 260 -11.85 0.48 -23.49
CA GLY A 260 -12.96 0.99 -24.26
C GLY A 260 -12.71 2.41 -24.71
N HIS A 261 -12.33 3.29 -23.79
CA HIS A 261 -12.06 4.67 -24.13
C HIS A 261 -10.83 4.81 -25.03
N THR A 262 -10.82 5.89 -25.80
CA THR A 262 -9.72 6.24 -26.71
C THR A 262 -8.75 7.24 -26.10
N ASP A 263 -9.21 7.98 -25.09
CA ASP A 263 -8.47 8.98 -24.32
C ASP A 263 -8.71 8.80 -22.80
N LEU A 264 -8.08 9.65 -21.99
CA LEU A 264 -8.07 9.61 -20.52
C LEU A 264 -9.46 9.47 -19.90
N VAL A 265 -9.62 8.53 -18.96
CA VAL A 265 -10.83 8.39 -18.15
C VAL A 265 -10.80 9.38 -17.00
N LEU A 266 -11.77 10.29 -16.94
CA LEU A 266 -11.77 11.42 -15.99
C LEU A 266 -12.58 11.14 -14.73
N ALA A 267 -13.70 10.44 -14.85
CA ALA A 267 -14.58 10.17 -13.71
C ALA A 267 -15.29 8.84 -13.84
N LEU A 268 -15.62 8.27 -12.68
CA LEU A 268 -16.34 7.01 -12.55
C LEU A 268 -17.55 7.23 -11.63
N ALA A 269 -18.64 6.54 -11.92
CA ALA A 269 -19.84 6.57 -11.08
C ALA A 269 -20.45 5.17 -10.97
N THR A 270 -20.90 4.82 -9.77
CA THR A 270 -21.64 3.58 -9.51
C THR A 270 -22.95 3.87 -8.79
N THR A 271 -23.73 2.81 -8.60
CA THR A 271 -25.00 2.87 -7.88
C THR A 271 -25.08 1.91 -6.71
N PRO A 272 -25.67 2.34 -5.59
CA PRO A 272 -26.13 1.44 -4.54
C PRO A 272 -27.20 0.46 -5.03
N ALA A 273 -28.09 0.88 -5.94
CA ALA A 273 -29.19 0.06 -6.47
C ALA A 273 -28.70 -1.15 -7.31
N ASN A 274 -27.69 -0.94 -8.16
CA ASN A 274 -27.04 -2.01 -8.92
C ASN A 274 -25.52 -1.91 -8.77
N ARG A 275 -24.96 -2.67 -7.84
CA ARG A 275 -23.52 -2.65 -7.50
C ARG A 275 -22.61 -3.21 -8.59
N TYR A 276 -23.19 -3.81 -9.63
CA TYR A 276 -22.46 -4.32 -10.79
C TYR A 276 -22.41 -3.33 -11.94
N LEU A 277 -23.15 -2.21 -11.84
CA LEU A 277 -23.22 -1.19 -12.87
C LEU A 277 -22.25 -0.06 -12.57
N MET A 278 -21.42 0.28 -13.55
CA MET A 278 -20.52 1.43 -13.52
C MET A 278 -20.69 2.25 -14.78
N VAL A 279 -20.54 3.56 -14.66
CA VAL A 279 -20.44 4.45 -15.82
C VAL A 279 -19.14 5.22 -15.74
N SER A 280 -18.45 5.30 -16.87
CA SER A 280 -17.21 6.04 -17.02
C SER A 280 -17.38 7.16 -18.03
N SER A 281 -16.71 8.28 -17.74
CA SER A 281 -16.54 9.38 -18.68
C SER A 281 -15.08 9.60 -18.99
N ALA A 282 -14.81 9.97 -20.23
CA ALA A 282 -13.46 10.24 -20.69
C ALA A 282 -13.35 11.56 -21.44
N LYS A 283 -12.10 11.91 -21.71
CA LYS A 283 -11.71 13.09 -22.45
C LYS A 283 -12.06 13.02 -23.93
N ASP A 284 -12.31 11.82 -24.46
CA ASP A 284 -12.76 11.54 -25.84
C ASP A 284 -14.25 11.85 -26.10
N ASN A 285 -14.87 12.68 -25.26
CA ASN A 285 -16.29 13.06 -25.30
C ASN A 285 -17.27 11.88 -25.08
N SER A 286 -16.76 10.67 -24.84
CA SER A 286 -17.59 9.48 -24.72
C SER A 286 -17.98 9.18 -23.28
N VAL A 287 -19.18 8.63 -23.13
CA VAL A 287 -19.65 8.01 -21.88
C VAL A 287 -19.91 6.54 -22.16
N ARG A 288 -19.36 5.67 -21.31
CA ARG A 288 -19.48 4.21 -21.43
C ARG A 288 -20.11 3.61 -20.19
N ILE A 289 -20.92 2.58 -20.41
CA ILE A 289 -21.57 1.81 -19.35
C ILE A 289 -20.92 0.44 -19.28
N TRP A 290 -20.55 0.06 -18.08
CA TRP A 290 -19.94 -1.22 -17.75
C TRP A 290 -20.86 -2.00 -16.82
N LEU A 291 -20.99 -3.30 -17.10
CA LEU A 291 -21.71 -4.22 -16.23
C LEU A 291 -20.81 -5.41 -15.89
N MET A 292 -20.71 -5.70 -14.60
CA MET A 292 -19.99 -6.86 -14.10
C MET A 292 -20.90 -8.08 -14.04
N CYS A 293 -20.46 -9.19 -14.63
CA CYS A 293 -21.17 -10.45 -14.53
C CYS A 293 -20.96 -11.07 -13.14
N ARG A 294 -22.04 -11.56 -12.51
CA ARG A 294 -22.01 -12.08 -11.14
C ARG A 294 -21.22 -13.38 -10.97
N GLU A 295 -21.14 -14.19 -12.02
CA GLU A 295 -20.53 -15.53 -11.96
C GLU A 295 -19.05 -15.53 -12.36
N SER A 296 -18.66 -14.66 -13.30
CA SER A 296 -17.29 -14.61 -13.82
C SER A 296 -16.46 -13.46 -13.27
N ASN A 297 -17.06 -12.53 -12.51
CA ASN A 297 -16.48 -11.26 -12.09
C ASN A 297 -15.90 -10.40 -13.24
N LEU A 298 -16.17 -10.77 -14.49
CA LEU A 298 -15.70 -10.04 -15.66
C LEU A 298 -16.65 -8.87 -15.94
N MET A 299 -16.08 -7.69 -16.08
CA MET A 299 -16.75 -6.48 -16.55
C MET A 299 -16.82 -6.43 -18.09
N PHE A 300 -18.00 -6.09 -18.63
CA PHE A 300 -18.23 -5.88 -20.06
C PHE A 300 -18.72 -4.46 -20.33
N CYS A 301 -18.26 -3.87 -21.45
CA CYS A 301 -18.80 -2.60 -21.97
C CYS A 301 -20.12 -2.89 -22.71
N ILE A 302 -21.24 -2.40 -22.17
CA ILE A 302 -22.59 -2.61 -22.73
C ILE A 302 -23.00 -1.42 -23.60
N GLY A 303 -22.77 -0.21 -23.12
CA GLY A 303 -23.23 1.02 -23.77
C GLY A 303 -22.07 1.94 -24.09
N HIS A 304 -22.12 2.55 -25.26
CA HIS A 304 -21.18 3.59 -25.70
C HIS A 304 -21.97 4.75 -26.28
N SER A 305 -21.59 5.97 -25.92
CA SER A 305 -22.25 7.17 -26.42
C SER A 305 -21.28 8.33 -26.60
N GLU A 306 -21.32 8.96 -27.76
CA GLU A 306 -20.55 10.16 -28.12
C GLU A 306 -21.52 11.26 -28.54
N ARG A 307 -22.14 11.93 -27.56
CA ARG A 307 -23.07 13.04 -27.84
C ARG A 307 -22.57 14.38 -27.34
N HIS A 308 -21.49 14.42 -26.58
CA HIS A 308 -20.86 15.67 -26.12
C HIS A 308 -19.89 16.21 -27.17
N THR A 309 -19.73 17.53 -27.19
CA THR A 309 -18.86 18.23 -28.14
C THR A 309 -17.44 18.42 -27.59
N ALA A 310 -17.29 18.45 -26.27
CA ALA A 310 -16.03 18.42 -25.54
C ALA A 310 -16.04 17.36 -24.43
N SER A 311 -14.90 17.27 -23.75
CA SER A 311 -14.62 16.24 -22.76
C SER A 311 -15.65 16.19 -21.65
N VAL A 312 -16.01 14.97 -21.26
CA VAL A 312 -16.99 14.72 -20.21
C VAL A 312 -16.24 14.67 -18.88
N GLY A 313 -16.38 15.73 -18.09
CA GLY A 313 -15.62 15.91 -16.86
C GLY A 313 -16.13 15.08 -15.68
N SER A 314 -17.45 14.87 -15.59
CA SER A 314 -18.05 14.14 -14.48
C SER A 314 -19.36 13.46 -14.87
N VAL A 315 -19.62 12.33 -14.22
CA VAL A 315 -20.84 11.54 -14.36
C VAL A 315 -21.42 11.25 -12.98
N ALA A 316 -22.73 11.15 -12.90
CA ALA A 316 -23.46 10.66 -11.74
C ALA A 316 -24.56 9.70 -12.18
N LEU A 317 -24.83 8.68 -11.37
CA LEU A 317 -25.89 7.71 -11.63
C LEU A 317 -27.00 7.80 -10.59
N SER A 318 -28.23 7.51 -11.00
CA SER A 318 -29.40 7.41 -10.12
C SER A 318 -29.15 6.38 -9.01
N GLN A 319 -29.36 6.78 -7.76
CA GLN A 319 -29.01 6.01 -6.58
C GLN A 319 -30.08 4.96 -6.22
N LEU A 320 -31.36 5.21 -6.53
CA LEU A 320 -32.49 4.36 -6.14
C LEU A 320 -32.93 3.41 -7.25
N SER A 321 -33.17 3.92 -8.46
CA SER A 321 -33.79 3.14 -9.54
C SER A 321 -32.81 2.67 -10.62
N ALA A 322 -31.58 3.18 -10.63
CA ALA A 322 -30.58 2.97 -11.70
C ALA A 322 -31.16 3.19 -13.12
N SER A 323 -32.16 4.08 -13.24
CA SER A 323 -32.96 4.23 -14.46
C SER A 323 -32.47 5.34 -15.37
N PHE A 324 -31.59 6.22 -14.87
CA PHE A 324 -30.97 7.27 -15.65
C PHE A 324 -29.59 7.63 -15.07
N PHE A 325 -28.79 8.31 -15.86
CA PHE A 325 -27.56 8.93 -15.40
C PHE A 325 -27.46 10.36 -15.93
N ALA A 326 -26.68 11.18 -15.24
CA ALA A 326 -26.38 12.54 -15.64
C ALA A 326 -24.90 12.63 -16.01
N SER A 327 -24.59 13.31 -17.11
CA SER A 327 -23.22 13.60 -17.48
C SER A 327 -23.04 15.07 -17.78
N VAL A 328 -21.85 15.56 -17.49
CA VAL A 328 -21.46 16.95 -17.67
C VAL A 328 -20.20 17.03 -18.49
N SER A 329 -20.20 17.98 -19.42
CA SER A 329 -19.03 18.30 -20.24
C SER A 329 -18.41 19.64 -19.89
N GLN A 330 -17.18 19.84 -20.36
CA GLN A 330 -16.51 21.14 -20.36
C GLN A 330 -17.27 22.18 -21.21
N ASP A 331 -18.17 21.77 -22.12
CA ASP A 331 -19.05 22.68 -22.89
C ASP A 331 -20.14 23.36 -22.03
N THR A 332 -20.03 23.31 -20.70
CA THR A 332 -21.01 23.84 -19.74
C THR A 332 -22.38 23.14 -19.75
N CYS A 333 -22.52 22.07 -20.54
CA CYS A 333 -23.77 21.37 -20.75
C CYS A 333 -23.95 20.22 -19.75
N LEU A 334 -25.15 20.12 -19.20
CA LEU A 334 -25.65 19.00 -18.40
C LEU A 334 -26.60 18.17 -19.27
N LYS A 335 -26.37 16.86 -19.37
CA LYS A 335 -27.22 15.92 -20.11
C LYS A 335 -27.75 14.82 -19.21
N LEU A 336 -29.02 14.49 -19.39
CA LEU A 336 -29.71 13.38 -18.72
C LEU A 336 -29.94 12.25 -19.72
N TRP A 337 -29.60 11.03 -19.31
CA TRP A 337 -29.60 9.84 -20.16
C TRP A 337 -30.48 8.76 -19.55
N ALA A 338 -31.37 8.17 -20.34
CA ALA A 338 -32.18 7.05 -19.88
C ALA A 338 -31.39 5.73 -19.94
N LEU A 339 -31.53 4.90 -18.91
CA LEU A 339 -30.99 3.55 -18.86
C LEU A 339 -32.13 2.53 -19.08
N PRO A 340 -31.98 1.61 -20.06
CA PRO A 340 -32.86 0.45 -20.18
C PRO A 340 -32.92 -0.37 -18.89
N LYS A 341 -34.13 -0.74 -18.47
CA LYS A 341 -34.38 -1.49 -17.21
C LYS A 341 -33.94 -2.95 -17.25
N LYS A 342 -33.62 -3.50 -18.43
CA LYS A 342 -33.11 -4.87 -18.60
C LYS A 342 -31.78 -4.79 -19.35
N MET A 343 -30.69 -4.90 -18.61
CA MET A 343 -29.34 -5.03 -19.15
C MET A 343 -28.88 -6.47 -18.95
N LEU A 344 -28.72 -7.21 -20.04
CA LEU A 344 -28.04 -8.50 -20.02
C LEU A 344 -26.59 -8.29 -20.45
N PRO A 345 -25.61 -8.97 -19.81
CA PRO A 345 -24.19 -8.85 -20.18
C PRO A 345 -23.89 -9.34 -21.62
N THR A 346 -24.86 -9.94 -22.31
CA THR A 346 -24.76 -10.42 -23.69
C THR A 346 -24.99 -9.35 -24.76
N ASP A 347 -25.62 -8.22 -24.41
CA ASP A 347 -25.98 -7.19 -25.38
C ASP A 347 -24.79 -6.25 -25.60
N LYS A 348 -23.95 -6.56 -26.58
CA LYS A 348 -22.89 -5.65 -27.02
C LYS A 348 -23.50 -4.50 -27.81
N ASN A 349 -23.35 -3.29 -27.30
CA ASN A 349 -23.67 -1.98 -27.91
C ASN A 349 -25.15 -1.59 -27.87
N ILE A 350 -25.58 -1.06 -26.73
CA ILE A 350 -26.81 -0.27 -26.62
C ILE A 350 -26.47 1.20 -26.85
N ASP A 351 -27.02 1.79 -27.91
CA ASP A 351 -26.98 3.23 -28.14
C ASP A 351 -27.91 3.91 -27.12
N LEU A 352 -27.36 4.88 -26.38
CA LEU A 352 -28.08 5.54 -25.28
C LEU A 352 -28.86 6.75 -25.78
N GLU A 353 -30.10 6.86 -25.33
CA GLU A 353 -30.96 8.00 -25.62
C GLU A 353 -30.76 9.12 -24.60
N VAL A 354 -30.66 10.35 -25.11
CA VAL A 354 -30.59 11.58 -24.31
C VAL A 354 -32.02 12.09 -24.11
N ASN A 355 -32.46 12.20 -22.85
CA ASN A 355 -33.79 12.74 -22.53
C ASN A 355 -33.80 14.26 -22.61
N HIS A 356 -32.83 14.89 -21.92
CA HIS A 356 -32.79 16.34 -21.74
C HIS A 356 -31.36 16.88 -21.81
N THR A 357 -31.21 18.04 -22.42
CA THR A 357 -29.95 18.79 -22.49
C THR A 357 -30.19 20.23 -22.02
N VAL A 358 -29.34 20.72 -21.11
CA VAL A 358 -29.42 22.10 -20.61
C VAL A 358 -28.02 22.70 -20.48
N ILE A 359 -27.92 23.98 -20.80
CA ILE A 359 -26.73 24.79 -20.50
C ILE A 359 -26.77 25.14 -19.01
N GLY A 360 -25.91 24.49 -18.23
CA GLY A 360 -25.96 24.57 -16.78
C GLY A 360 -25.27 25.81 -16.22
N HIS A 361 -24.07 26.13 -16.71
CA HIS A 361 -23.18 27.13 -16.12
C HIS A 361 -22.51 28.02 -17.17
N GLN A 362 -21.77 29.04 -16.72
CA GLN A 362 -21.00 29.92 -17.62
C GLN A 362 -19.56 29.45 -17.85
N LYS A 363 -19.06 28.58 -16.98
CA LYS A 363 -17.72 27.98 -17.02
C LYS A 363 -17.82 26.48 -16.85
N ASP A 364 -16.68 25.82 -17.00
CA ASP A 364 -16.52 24.39 -16.81
C ASP A 364 -17.17 23.92 -15.51
N VAL A 365 -17.88 22.81 -15.63
CA VAL A 365 -18.58 22.17 -14.53
C VAL A 365 -17.72 20.98 -14.12
N ASN A 366 -17.26 20.99 -12.87
CA ASN A 366 -16.28 20.04 -12.37
C ASN A 366 -16.93 18.74 -11.86
N CYS A 367 -18.15 18.84 -11.31
CA CYS A 367 -18.81 17.69 -10.70
C CYS A 367 -20.33 17.73 -10.88
N VAL A 368 -20.91 16.52 -10.86
CA VAL A 368 -22.34 16.26 -10.84
C VAL A 368 -22.62 15.22 -9.78
N VAL A 369 -23.71 15.37 -9.04
CA VAL A 369 -24.23 14.33 -8.15
C VAL A 369 -25.74 14.31 -8.20
N ILE A 370 -26.31 13.10 -8.09
CA ILE A 370 -27.75 12.88 -7.97
C ILE A 370 -28.06 12.63 -6.48
N SER A 371 -29.14 13.22 -6.00
CA SER A 371 -29.63 13.03 -4.64
C SER A 371 -29.98 11.56 -4.36
N PRO A 372 -29.87 11.08 -3.11
CA PRO A 372 -30.24 9.70 -2.75
C PRO A 372 -31.68 9.31 -3.09
N ASN A 373 -32.59 10.30 -3.23
CA ASN A 373 -33.99 10.10 -3.60
C ASN A 373 -34.26 10.25 -5.11
N ASP A 374 -33.22 10.43 -5.93
CA ASP A 374 -33.27 10.64 -7.38
C ASP A 374 -34.09 11.85 -7.88
N LYS A 375 -34.52 12.77 -7.00
CA LYS A 375 -35.34 13.93 -7.40
C LYS A 375 -34.52 15.15 -7.82
N ILE A 376 -33.33 15.33 -7.24
CA ILE A 376 -32.52 16.54 -7.38
C ILE A 376 -31.14 16.17 -7.92
N ILE A 377 -30.64 16.97 -8.85
CA ILE A 377 -29.28 16.88 -9.38
C ILE A 377 -28.55 18.15 -8.95
N ALA A 378 -27.37 18.01 -8.38
CA ALA A 378 -26.51 19.13 -8.04
C ALA A 378 -25.30 19.19 -8.99
N THR A 379 -24.95 20.39 -9.43
CA THR A 379 -23.77 20.66 -10.26
C THR A 379 -22.87 21.68 -9.59
N GLY A 380 -21.56 21.44 -9.60
CA GLY A 380 -20.54 22.37 -9.10
C GLY A 380 -19.65 22.86 -10.23
N SER A 381 -19.45 24.18 -10.32
CA SER A 381 -18.70 24.81 -11.42
C SER A 381 -17.57 25.72 -10.95
N GLN A 382 -16.63 25.97 -11.86
CA GLN A 382 -15.60 26.98 -11.72
C GLN A 382 -16.15 28.43 -11.68
N ASP A 383 -17.43 28.62 -12.01
CA ASP A 383 -18.13 29.91 -11.86
C ASP A 383 -18.44 30.30 -10.40
N LYS A 384 -17.96 29.50 -9.43
CA LYS A 384 -18.10 29.68 -7.96
C LYS A 384 -19.51 29.39 -7.44
N THR A 385 -20.40 28.91 -8.29
CA THR A 385 -21.76 28.57 -7.91
C THR A 385 -21.97 27.06 -7.94
N ALA A 386 -22.82 26.58 -7.03
CA ALA A 386 -23.42 25.27 -7.16
C ALA A 386 -24.90 25.44 -7.51
N LYS A 387 -25.40 24.69 -8.49
CA LYS A 387 -26.80 24.77 -8.94
C LYS A 387 -27.53 23.47 -8.65
N LEU A 388 -28.81 23.58 -8.32
CA LEU A 388 -29.71 22.46 -8.08
C LEU A 388 -30.75 22.40 -9.20
N TRP A 389 -30.93 21.21 -9.75
CA TRP A 389 -31.80 20.92 -10.87
C TRP A 389 -32.79 19.81 -10.49
N SER A 390 -34.00 19.86 -11.03
CA SER A 390 -34.96 18.77 -10.95
C SER A 390 -34.54 17.65 -11.90
N ALA A 391 -34.55 16.39 -11.44
CA ALA A 391 -34.15 15.25 -12.27
C ALA A 391 -35.14 14.95 -13.42
N ASP A 392 -36.42 15.28 -13.24
CA ASP A 392 -37.47 14.95 -14.23
C ASP A 392 -37.31 15.78 -15.51
N ASN A 393 -37.21 17.11 -15.36
CA ASN A 393 -37.24 18.06 -16.49
C ASN A 393 -35.95 18.89 -16.62
N LEU A 394 -34.94 18.66 -15.77
CA LEU A 394 -33.72 19.48 -15.69
C LEU A 394 -34.00 20.98 -15.45
N GLN A 395 -35.09 21.30 -14.74
CA GLN A 395 -35.43 22.67 -14.37
C GLN A 395 -34.60 23.14 -13.18
N LEU A 396 -34.16 24.40 -13.20
CA LEU A 396 -33.38 24.99 -12.12
C LEU A 396 -34.26 25.22 -10.88
N ILE A 397 -33.91 24.56 -9.77
CA ILE A 397 -34.57 24.71 -8.46
C ILE A 397 -33.97 25.88 -7.69
N GLY A 398 -32.64 25.99 -7.68
CA GLY A 398 -31.94 26.97 -6.86
C GLY A 398 -30.47 27.12 -7.21
N VAL A 399 -29.89 28.25 -6.78
CA VAL A 399 -28.46 28.57 -6.98
C VAL A 399 -27.83 28.89 -5.62
N LEU A 400 -26.82 28.12 -5.26
CA LEU A 400 -26.04 28.29 -4.03
C LEU A 400 -24.86 29.22 -4.33
N ARG A 401 -24.88 30.40 -3.72
CA ARG A 401 -23.82 31.43 -3.85
C ARG A 401 -23.15 31.65 -2.51
N GLY A 402 -21.82 31.58 -2.49
CA GLY A 402 -21.06 31.91 -1.29
C GLY A 402 -19.60 31.47 -1.26
N HIS A 403 -19.15 30.65 -2.22
CA HIS A 403 -17.74 30.30 -2.39
C HIS A 403 -16.96 31.44 -3.05
N ARG A 404 -15.70 31.64 -2.64
CA ARG A 404 -14.84 32.70 -3.20
C ARG A 404 -14.19 32.26 -4.50
N ARG A 405 -13.95 30.97 -4.66
CA ARG A 405 -13.36 30.32 -5.85
C ARG A 405 -14.27 29.21 -6.38
N GLY A 406 -13.82 28.53 -7.43
CA GLY A 406 -14.59 27.46 -8.09
C GLY A 406 -14.90 26.30 -7.14
N VAL A 407 -16.04 25.65 -7.35
CA VAL A 407 -16.47 24.46 -6.60
C VAL A 407 -15.91 23.23 -7.30
N TRP A 408 -15.21 22.35 -6.56
CA TRP A 408 -14.59 21.13 -7.11
C TRP A 408 -15.51 19.93 -6.98
N CYS A 409 -16.00 19.68 -5.77
CA CYS A 409 -16.89 18.55 -5.49
C CYS A 409 -18.17 19.03 -4.81
N VAL A 410 -19.25 18.31 -5.09
CA VAL A 410 -20.54 18.43 -4.46
C VAL A 410 -20.95 17.03 -4.02
N ARG A 411 -21.56 16.89 -2.83
CA ARG A 411 -22.14 15.62 -2.36
C ARG A 411 -23.42 15.88 -1.57
N PHE A 412 -24.42 15.03 -1.74
CA PHE A 412 -25.60 15.03 -0.89
C PHE A 412 -25.34 14.23 0.38
N SER A 413 -25.92 14.66 1.49
CA SER A 413 -26.03 13.81 2.67
C SER A 413 -26.97 12.64 2.39
N PRO A 414 -26.66 11.41 2.84
CA PRO A 414 -27.53 10.25 2.63
C PRO A 414 -28.86 10.34 3.39
N ILE A 415 -28.93 11.13 4.47
CA ILE A 415 -30.08 11.18 5.39
C ILE A 415 -30.64 12.59 5.55
N ASP A 416 -29.76 13.58 5.74
CA ASP A 416 -30.20 14.95 5.95
C ASP A 416 -30.45 15.67 4.62
N GLN A 417 -31.36 16.65 4.61
CA GLN A 417 -31.61 17.50 3.45
C GLN A 417 -30.52 18.58 3.28
N VAL A 418 -29.30 18.10 3.15
CA VAL A 418 -28.09 18.89 3.19
C VAL A 418 -27.22 18.59 1.97
N LEU A 419 -26.61 19.64 1.43
CA LEU A 419 -25.61 19.57 0.38
C LEU A 419 -24.25 20.01 0.91
N LEU A 420 -23.24 19.18 0.69
CA LEU A 420 -21.84 19.53 0.91
C LEU A 420 -21.22 20.02 -0.39
N THR A 421 -20.40 21.06 -0.28
CA THR A 421 -19.66 21.66 -1.39
C THR A 421 -18.22 21.92 -0.96
N THR A 422 -17.26 21.53 -1.79
CA THR A 422 -15.83 21.81 -1.59
C THR A 422 -15.34 22.80 -2.63
N SER A 423 -14.43 23.69 -2.25
CA SER A 423 -13.94 24.73 -3.14
C SER A 423 -12.41 24.85 -3.14
N ALA A 424 -11.90 25.48 -4.21
CA ALA A 424 -10.51 25.89 -4.34
C ALA A 424 -10.11 27.04 -3.40
N ASP A 425 -11.04 27.57 -2.60
CA ASP A 425 -10.78 28.58 -1.56
C ASP A 425 -10.40 27.96 -0.20
N CYS A 426 -10.09 26.66 -0.18
CA CYS A 426 -9.72 25.88 1.00
C CYS A 426 -10.86 25.71 2.01
N THR A 427 -12.09 26.10 1.66
CA THR A 427 -13.27 25.95 2.52
C THR A 427 -14.18 24.83 2.06
N ILE A 428 -14.86 24.21 3.02
CA ILE A 428 -15.95 23.28 2.79
C ILE A 428 -17.22 23.94 3.34
N LYS A 429 -18.30 23.94 2.56
CA LYS A 429 -19.58 24.53 2.98
C LYS A 429 -20.69 23.51 2.93
N LEU A 430 -21.51 23.56 3.97
CA LEU A 430 -22.70 22.74 4.15
C LEU A 430 -23.93 23.63 3.97
N TRP A 431 -24.82 23.25 3.07
CA TRP A 431 -26.00 24.01 2.65
C TRP A 431 -27.28 23.26 3.00
N SER A 432 -28.31 23.99 3.41
CA SER A 432 -29.66 23.45 3.49
C SER A 432 -30.31 23.46 2.10
N ILE A 433 -30.91 22.34 1.68
CA ILE A 433 -31.57 22.24 0.37
C ILE A 433 -32.90 23.01 0.35
N SER A 434 -33.62 23.03 1.47
CA SER A 434 -34.93 23.68 1.57
C SER A 434 -34.84 25.20 1.55
N GLU A 435 -33.85 25.75 2.25
CA GLU A 435 -33.68 27.21 2.41
C GLU A 435 -32.61 27.80 1.49
N LEU A 436 -31.77 26.95 0.88
CA LEU A 436 -30.62 27.35 0.05
C LEU A 436 -29.59 28.22 0.78
N ASN A 437 -29.58 28.16 2.11
CA ASN A 437 -28.68 28.90 2.99
C ASN A 437 -27.45 28.07 3.40
N CYS A 438 -26.33 28.75 3.64
CA CYS A 438 -25.13 28.11 4.19
C CYS A 438 -25.31 27.91 5.69
N LEU A 439 -25.33 26.66 6.13
CA LEU A 439 -25.46 26.28 7.54
C LEU A 439 -24.12 26.37 8.26
N LYS A 440 -23.07 25.80 7.65
CA LYS A 440 -21.74 25.68 8.26
C LYS A 440 -20.63 25.86 7.23
N THR A 441 -19.53 26.44 7.68
CA THR A 441 -18.28 26.60 6.95
C THR A 441 -17.16 25.91 7.73
N PHE A 442 -16.47 24.96 7.11
CA PHE A 442 -15.30 24.30 7.69
C PHE A 442 -14.05 24.90 7.05
N GLU A 443 -13.13 25.34 7.90
CA GLU A 443 -11.84 25.91 7.54
C GLU A 443 -10.75 25.08 8.23
N GLY A 444 -9.67 24.79 7.51
CA GLY A 444 -8.53 24.07 8.09
C GLY A 444 -7.65 23.37 7.07
N HIS A 445 -8.08 23.21 5.82
CA HIS A 445 -7.19 22.82 4.73
C HIS A 445 -6.30 23.99 4.32
N GLU A 446 -5.04 23.71 3.99
CA GLU A 446 -4.10 24.75 3.54
C GLU A 446 -4.25 25.01 2.04
N CYS A 447 -4.57 23.95 1.28
CA CYS A 447 -4.76 23.97 -0.15
C CYS A 447 -6.22 23.68 -0.56
N SER A 448 -6.47 23.67 -1.87
CA SER A 448 -7.80 23.38 -2.43
C SER A 448 -8.30 22.00 -2.02
N VAL A 449 -9.56 21.92 -1.61
CA VAL A 449 -10.22 20.65 -1.29
C VAL A 449 -10.82 20.08 -2.58
N LEU A 450 -10.33 18.90 -2.99
CA LEU A 450 -10.66 18.29 -4.28
C LEU A 450 -11.91 17.40 -4.17
N ARG A 451 -11.94 16.49 -3.20
CA ARG A 451 -13.06 15.56 -2.98
C ARG A 451 -13.52 15.62 -1.52
N ALA A 452 -14.78 15.30 -1.28
CA ALA A 452 -15.31 15.07 0.05
C ALA A 452 -16.44 14.06 0.00
N GLU A 453 -16.63 13.33 1.09
CA GLU A 453 -17.64 12.28 1.22
C GLU A 453 -18.21 12.23 2.64
N PHE A 454 -19.47 11.82 2.76
CA PHE A 454 -20.16 11.65 4.04
C PHE A 454 -19.93 10.24 4.56
N ILE A 455 -19.70 10.11 5.87
CA ILE A 455 -19.51 8.85 6.59
C ILE A 455 -20.39 8.84 7.84
N THR A 456 -20.63 7.66 8.43
CA THR A 456 -21.49 7.46 9.60
C THR A 456 -22.87 8.04 9.36
N ARG A 457 -23.47 7.70 8.20
CA ARG A 457 -24.83 8.15 7.88
C ARG A 457 -24.99 9.68 7.86
N GLY A 458 -23.90 10.42 7.58
CA GLY A 458 -23.91 11.88 7.45
C GLY A 458 -23.44 12.65 8.70
N MET A 459 -23.05 11.96 9.78
CA MET A 459 -22.58 12.60 11.01
C MET A 459 -21.12 13.08 10.92
N GLN A 460 -20.30 12.39 10.11
CA GLN A 460 -18.91 12.69 9.86
C GLN A 460 -18.65 12.94 8.38
N LEU A 461 -17.57 13.65 8.09
CA LEU A 461 -17.10 13.97 6.74
C LEU A 461 -15.64 13.59 6.59
N ILE A 462 -15.28 13.00 5.47
CA ILE A 462 -13.88 12.92 5.05
C ILE A 462 -13.67 13.80 3.84
N THR A 463 -12.54 14.48 3.83
CA THR A 463 -12.18 15.49 2.84
C THR A 463 -10.76 15.23 2.36
N SER A 464 -10.54 15.30 1.06
CA SER A 464 -9.22 15.16 0.43
C SER A 464 -8.72 16.53 -0.05
N GLY A 465 -7.50 16.86 0.37
CA GLY A 465 -6.84 18.10 0.00
C GLY A 465 -5.80 17.91 -1.12
N ALA A 466 -5.53 19.00 -1.83
CA ALA A 466 -4.38 19.10 -2.73
C ALA A 466 -3.04 19.23 -1.98
N ASP A 467 -3.06 19.34 -0.65
CA ASP A 467 -1.91 19.32 0.25
C ASP A 467 -1.42 17.88 0.57
N GLY A 468 -2.08 16.84 0.04
CA GLY A 468 -1.76 15.45 0.34
C GLY A 468 -2.44 14.92 1.61
N LEU A 469 -3.18 15.78 2.31
CA LEU A 469 -3.82 15.44 3.57
C LEU A 469 -5.28 15.03 3.37
N LEU A 470 -5.68 14.03 4.16
CA LEU A 470 -7.06 13.65 4.36
C LEU A 470 -7.49 14.12 5.74
N LYS A 471 -8.64 14.79 5.84
CA LYS A 471 -9.16 15.28 7.15
C LYS A 471 -10.54 14.72 7.43
N LEU A 472 -10.72 14.23 8.65
CA LEU A 472 -11.99 13.75 9.18
C LEU A 472 -12.63 14.81 10.08
N TRP A 473 -13.87 15.17 9.78
CA TRP A 473 -14.63 16.21 10.47
C TRP A 473 -15.89 15.66 11.12
N ILE A 474 -16.28 16.27 12.24
CA ILE A 474 -17.61 16.05 12.83
C ILE A 474 -18.53 17.20 12.39
N VAL A 475 -19.67 16.87 11.79
CA VAL A 475 -20.62 17.88 11.31
C VAL A 475 -21.19 18.71 12.47
N LYS A 476 -21.43 18.12 13.63
CA LYS A 476 -21.99 18.82 14.81
C LYS A 476 -21.05 19.86 15.42
N THR A 477 -19.80 19.50 15.69
CA THR A 477 -18.83 20.41 16.33
C THR A 477 -18.11 21.32 15.33
N SER A 478 -18.12 20.97 14.04
CA SER A 478 -17.37 21.68 13.00
C SER A 478 -15.85 21.63 13.16
N GLU A 479 -15.36 20.67 13.95
CA GLU A 479 -13.93 20.49 14.23
C GLU A 479 -13.37 19.32 13.43
N ALA A 480 -12.08 19.42 13.07
CA ALA A 480 -11.32 18.31 12.51
C ALA A 480 -10.84 17.41 13.66
N ILE A 481 -11.25 16.14 13.65
CA ILE A 481 -10.79 15.16 14.66
C ILE A 481 -9.36 14.72 14.34
N SER A 482 -9.13 14.36 13.08
CA SER A 482 -7.89 13.73 12.64
C SER A 482 -7.46 14.21 11.27
N THR A 483 -6.15 14.32 11.13
CA THR A 483 -5.42 14.53 9.88
C THR A 483 -4.69 13.24 9.56
N LEU A 484 -4.98 12.67 8.40
CA LEU A 484 -4.38 11.45 7.88
C LEU A 484 -3.37 11.84 6.80
N GLU A 485 -2.13 11.42 7.01
CA GLU A 485 -0.98 11.71 6.15
C GLU A 485 -0.43 10.38 5.64
N ALA A 486 -0.62 10.12 4.35
CA ALA A 486 -0.01 8.98 3.65
C ALA A 486 0.37 9.30 2.20
N HIS A 487 -0.20 10.37 1.63
CA HIS A 487 0.09 10.79 0.27
C HIS A 487 1.08 11.94 0.28
N ASP A 488 2.08 11.86 -0.59
CA ASP A 488 3.09 12.93 -0.76
C ASP A 488 2.59 14.06 -1.67
N ASN A 489 1.64 13.73 -2.57
CA ASN A 489 1.09 14.65 -3.56
C ASN A 489 -0.43 14.78 -3.41
N ARG A 490 -1.05 15.55 -4.33
CA ARG A 490 -2.49 15.85 -4.35
C ARG A 490 -3.34 14.58 -4.31
N VAL A 491 -4.38 14.57 -3.47
CA VAL A 491 -5.34 13.47 -3.39
C VAL A 491 -6.60 13.82 -4.19
N TRP A 492 -6.71 13.26 -5.39
CA TRP A 492 -7.82 13.49 -6.31
C TRP A 492 -9.06 12.67 -5.96
N ALA A 493 -8.84 11.39 -5.67
CA ALA A 493 -9.90 10.42 -5.52
C ALA A 493 -10.10 10.04 -4.04
N LEU A 494 -11.37 9.95 -3.67
CA LEU A 494 -11.83 9.43 -2.39
C LEU A 494 -13.08 8.61 -2.66
N ALA A 495 -13.11 7.39 -2.12
CA ALA A 495 -14.27 6.52 -2.15
C ALA A 495 -14.48 5.88 -0.79
N VAL A 496 -15.73 5.85 -0.33
CA VAL A 496 -16.15 5.19 0.91
C VAL A 496 -16.86 3.89 0.56
N SER A 497 -16.52 2.81 1.27
CA SER A 497 -17.25 1.55 1.19
C SER A 497 -18.66 1.72 1.73
N HIS A 498 -19.64 1.01 1.19
CA HIS A 498 -21.01 1.02 1.65
C HIS A 498 -21.17 0.61 3.12
N ASP A 499 -20.31 -0.28 3.59
CA ASP A 499 -20.27 -0.70 5.00
C ASP A 499 -19.57 0.35 5.90
N GLU A 500 -19.06 1.43 5.30
CA GLU A 500 -18.34 2.56 5.92
C GLU A 500 -17.04 2.17 6.68
N ASN A 501 -16.69 0.88 6.72
CA ASN A 501 -15.52 0.35 7.42
C ASN A 501 -14.19 0.63 6.70
N GLN A 502 -14.25 0.84 5.39
CA GLN A 502 -13.08 1.09 4.54
C GLN A 502 -13.26 2.35 3.72
N ILE A 503 -12.18 3.12 3.60
CA ILE A 503 -12.08 4.28 2.73
C ILE A 503 -10.87 4.08 1.84
N VAL A 504 -11.00 4.36 0.55
CA VAL A 504 -9.86 4.37 -0.38
C VAL A 504 -9.55 5.79 -0.79
N SER A 505 -8.27 6.14 -0.75
CA SER A 505 -7.75 7.37 -1.32
C SER A 505 -6.77 7.09 -2.45
N GLY A 506 -6.83 7.94 -3.49
CA GLY A 506 -5.94 7.88 -4.64
C GLY A 506 -5.27 9.23 -4.88
N GLY A 507 -3.94 9.22 -5.00
CA GLY A 507 -3.14 10.41 -5.21
C GLY A 507 -2.53 10.53 -6.61
N SER A 508 -1.93 11.70 -6.87
CA SER A 508 -0.97 11.90 -7.97
C SER A 508 0.35 11.15 -7.74
N ASP A 509 0.57 10.60 -6.54
CA ASP A 509 1.78 9.87 -6.13
C ASP A 509 1.78 8.39 -6.55
N SER A 510 0.89 7.98 -7.45
CA SER A 510 0.64 6.59 -7.89
C SER A 510 0.02 5.66 -6.85
N GLN A 511 -0.13 6.09 -5.60
CA GLN A 511 -0.52 5.20 -4.51
C GLN A 511 -2.03 5.16 -4.31
N ILE A 512 -2.52 3.95 -4.02
CA ILE A 512 -3.87 3.70 -3.54
C ILE A 512 -3.75 3.26 -2.09
N VAL A 513 -4.29 4.06 -1.17
CA VAL A 513 -4.25 3.78 0.26
C VAL A 513 -5.64 3.36 0.72
N VAL A 514 -5.73 2.17 1.34
CA VAL A 514 -6.96 1.67 1.95
C VAL A 514 -6.89 1.93 3.45
N TRP A 515 -7.77 2.80 3.93
CA TRP A 515 -7.94 3.14 5.33
C TRP A 515 -9.02 2.24 5.93
N ARG A 516 -8.75 1.69 7.11
CA ARG A 516 -9.71 0.90 7.90
C ARG A 516 -10.03 1.64 9.18
N ASP A 517 -11.30 1.61 9.59
CA ASP A 517 -11.67 2.10 10.91
C ASP A 517 -11.14 1.17 12.01
N VAL A 518 -10.39 1.73 12.96
CA VAL A 518 -9.79 1.02 14.12
C VAL A 518 -10.32 1.61 15.44
N THR A 519 -11.31 2.51 15.40
CA THR A 519 -11.78 3.22 16.59
C THR A 519 -12.40 2.29 17.63
N GLU A 520 -13.15 1.27 17.21
CA GLU A 520 -13.72 0.26 18.11
C GLU A 520 -12.65 -0.63 18.73
N GLU A 521 -11.73 -1.16 17.91
CA GLU A 521 -10.62 -1.99 18.38
C GLU A 521 -9.74 -1.24 19.39
N ASN A 522 -9.48 0.05 19.16
CA ASN A 522 -8.71 0.88 20.08
C ASN A 522 -9.46 1.16 21.39
N ARG A 523 -10.79 1.33 21.35
CA ARG A 523 -11.61 1.49 22.55
C ARG A 523 -11.63 0.21 23.38
N GLU A 524 -11.76 -0.95 22.75
CA GLU A 524 -11.73 -2.25 23.43
C GLU A 524 -10.37 -2.53 24.06
N LYS A 525 -9.27 -2.28 23.34
CA LYS A 525 -7.90 -2.40 23.89
C LYS A 525 -7.72 -1.50 25.11
N ALA A 526 -8.11 -0.23 25.01
CA ALA A 526 -8.01 0.71 26.12
C ALA A 526 -8.88 0.31 27.32
N ASN A 527 -10.07 -0.27 27.10
CA ASN A 527 -10.92 -0.78 28.16
C ASN A 527 -10.30 -2.03 28.81
N ALA A 528 -9.78 -2.97 28.03
CA ALA A 528 -9.11 -4.16 28.52
C ALA A 528 -7.86 -3.82 29.34
N GLU A 529 -7.06 -2.85 28.90
CA GLU A 529 -5.90 -2.34 29.66
C GLU A 529 -6.32 -1.74 31.01
N LYS A 530 -7.40 -0.94 31.03
CA LYS A 530 -7.95 -0.40 32.27
C LYS A 530 -8.46 -1.49 33.20
N GLU A 531 -9.15 -2.49 32.68
CA GLU A 531 -9.63 -3.63 33.47
C GLU A 531 -8.48 -4.44 34.05
N GLN A 532 -7.43 -4.70 33.26
CA GLN A 532 -6.22 -5.37 33.75
C GLN A 532 -5.54 -4.56 34.85
N LEU A 533 -5.43 -3.24 34.68
CA LEU A 533 -4.85 -2.36 35.69
C LEU A 533 -5.66 -2.39 36.98
N ILE A 534 -6.99 -2.32 36.90
CA ILE A 534 -7.88 -2.44 38.07
C ILE A 534 -7.72 -3.81 38.76
N LEU A 535 -7.62 -4.89 37.99
CA LEU A 535 -7.47 -6.26 38.51
C LEU A 535 -6.11 -6.44 39.19
N GLU A 536 -5.03 -5.90 38.63
CA GLU A 536 -3.70 -5.92 39.26
C GLU A 536 -3.67 -5.04 40.53
N GLU A 537 -4.37 -3.91 40.56
CA GLU A 537 -4.53 -3.11 41.79
C GLU A 537 -5.30 -3.87 42.88
N GLN A 538 -6.36 -4.58 42.50
CA GLN A 538 -7.11 -5.43 43.43
C GLN A 538 -6.22 -6.57 43.97
N LYS A 539 -5.43 -7.22 43.10
CA LYS A 539 -4.45 -8.24 43.52
C LYS A 539 -3.44 -7.65 44.49
N LEU A 540 -2.91 -6.45 44.22
CA LEU A 540 -2.00 -5.75 45.12
C LEU A 540 -2.65 -5.55 46.49
N ALA A 541 -3.87 -5.01 46.52
CA ALA A 541 -4.60 -4.77 47.76
C ALA A 541 -4.87 -6.06 48.54
N ASN A 542 -5.16 -7.15 47.84
CA ASN A 542 -5.34 -8.47 48.45
C ASN A 542 -4.04 -9.03 49.03
N LEU A 543 -2.90 -8.86 48.33
CA LEU A 543 -1.59 -9.28 48.82
C LEU A 543 -1.14 -8.46 50.04
N LEU A 544 -1.45 -7.16 50.07
CA LEU A 544 -1.21 -6.28 51.21
C LEU A 544 -2.05 -6.71 52.42
N LYS A 545 -3.33 -7.05 52.23
CA LYS A 545 -4.20 -7.56 53.32
C LYS A 545 -3.73 -8.93 53.84
N ALA A 546 -3.12 -9.75 52.99
CA ALA A 546 -2.61 -11.07 53.35
C ALA A 546 -1.17 -11.04 53.91
N ASP A 547 -0.58 -9.85 54.14
CA ASP A 547 0.80 -9.64 54.58
C ASP A 547 1.87 -10.36 53.72
N LYS A 548 1.58 -10.64 52.45
CA LYS A 548 2.53 -11.25 51.49
C LYS A 548 3.42 -10.17 50.86
N LEU A 549 4.36 -9.66 51.64
CA LEU A 549 5.13 -8.45 51.31
C LEU A 549 6.05 -8.58 50.08
N VAL A 550 6.71 -9.72 49.85
CA VAL A 550 7.61 -9.91 48.69
C VAL A 550 6.85 -9.92 47.36
N ALA A 551 5.71 -10.62 47.32
CA ALA A 551 4.85 -10.66 46.14
C ALA A 551 4.18 -9.30 45.89
N ALA A 552 3.75 -8.61 46.95
CA ALA A 552 3.21 -7.25 46.86
C ALA A 552 4.28 -6.27 46.33
N LEU A 553 5.55 -6.41 46.76
CA LEU A 553 6.66 -5.59 46.27
C LEU A 553 6.88 -5.79 44.77
N LYS A 554 6.98 -7.06 44.32
CA LYS A 554 7.10 -7.42 42.89
C LYS A 554 5.98 -6.79 42.06
N LEU A 555 4.73 -6.86 42.53
CA LEU A 555 3.57 -6.31 41.82
C LEU A 555 3.53 -4.77 41.87
N SER A 556 3.93 -4.15 42.99
CA SER A 556 3.98 -2.68 43.14
C SER A 556 5.02 -2.03 42.24
N LEU A 557 6.15 -2.72 42.03
CA LEU A 557 7.21 -2.31 41.12
C LEU A 557 6.77 -2.47 39.66
N LYS A 558 6.01 -3.53 39.35
CA LYS A 558 5.37 -3.69 38.04
C LYS A 558 4.37 -2.57 37.72
N LEU A 559 3.64 -2.08 38.72
CA LEU A 559 2.68 -0.98 38.58
C LEU A 559 3.32 0.41 38.76
N GLU A 560 4.64 0.50 38.94
CA GLU A 560 5.40 1.74 39.17
C GLU A 560 4.78 2.67 40.23
N LYS A 561 4.30 2.11 41.36
CA LYS A 561 3.71 2.91 42.45
C LYS A 561 4.71 3.15 43.59
N PRO A 562 5.46 4.28 43.59
CA PRO A 562 6.56 4.51 44.53
C PRO A 562 6.09 4.61 45.99
N LEU A 563 4.90 5.15 46.25
CA LEU A 563 4.42 5.34 47.63
C LEU A 563 3.94 4.02 48.26
N GLN A 564 3.38 3.12 47.46
CA GLN A 564 2.95 1.81 47.94
C GLN A 564 4.17 0.87 48.12
N ALA A 565 5.13 0.91 47.20
CA ALA A 565 6.40 0.20 47.36
C ALA A 565 7.14 0.62 48.64
N LEU A 566 7.15 1.92 48.97
CA LEU A 566 7.72 2.42 50.22
C LEU A 566 7.02 1.85 51.46
N ARG A 567 5.68 1.86 51.49
CA ARG A 567 4.92 1.30 52.62
C ARG A 567 5.19 -0.18 52.81
N ILE A 568 5.35 -0.93 51.72
CA ILE A 568 5.72 -2.34 51.76
C ILE A 568 7.11 -2.51 52.39
N ILE A 569 8.09 -1.70 51.99
CA ILE A 569 9.47 -1.77 52.51
C ILE A 569 9.54 -1.38 54.00
N GLU A 570 8.82 -0.33 54.41
CA GLU A 570 8.70 0.02 55.83
C GLU A 570 8.01 -1.11 56.64
N GLY A 571 7.02 -1.78 56.05
CA GLY A 571 6.37 -2.95 56.63
C GLY A 571 7.32 -4.13 56.80
N ILE A 572 8.16 -4.41 55.80
CA ILE A 572 9.21 -5.46 55.87
C ILE A 572 10.22 -5.11 56.97
N MET A 573 10.65 -3.85 57.03
CA MET A 573 11.63 -3.37 58.02
C MET A 573 11.13 -3.48 59.46
N LYS A 574 9.83 -3.21 59.71
CA LYS A 574 9.23 -3.32 61.04
C LYS A 574 9.09 -4.77 61.53
N ASN A 575 8.86 -5.71 60.63
CA ASN A 575 8.50 -7.07 61.01
C ASN A 575 9.70 -8.02 61.19
N ASN A 576 10.76 -7.96 60.37
CA ASN A 576 11.81 -9.01 60.38
C ASN A 576 13.24 -8.58 59.99
N GLY A 577 13.70 -7.38 60.34
CA GLY A 577 15.10 -6.99 60.15
C GLY A 577 15.57 -6.93 58.68
N SER A 578 16.79 -6.44 58.45
CA SER A 578 17.36 -6.19 57.13
C SER A 578 17.60 -7.45 56.27
N GLU A 579 17.75 -8.62 56.89
CA GLU A 579 18.12 -9.87 56.20
C GLU A 579 17.05 -10.35 55.21
N ARG A 580 15.75 -10.34 55.58
CA ARG A 580 14.68 -10.72 54.64
C ARG A 580 14.49 -9.72 53.51
N LEU A 581 14.92 -8.48 53.70
CA LEU A 581 14.88 -7.46 52.65
C LEU A 581 15.99 -7.72 51.62
N GLU A 582 17.17 -8.16 52.07
CA GLU A 582 18.27 -8.59 51.19
C GLU A 582 17.89 -9.81 50.36
N ASP A 583 17.26 -10.82 50.96
CA ASP A 583 16.73 -11.99 50.24
C ASP A 583 15.64 -11.59 49.22
N ALA A 584 14.71 -10.71 49.62
CA ALA A 584 13.64 -10.26 48.73
C ALA A 584 14.13 -9.41 47.55
N ILE A 585 15.22 -8.64 47.74
CA ILE A 585 15.81 -7.79 46.70
C ILE A 585 16.73 -8.60 45.79
N SER A 586 17.51 -9.55 46.33
CA SER A 586 18.35 -10.43 45.52
C SER A 586 17.52 -11.31 44.57
N GLU A 587 16.34 -11.77 45.00
CA GLU A 587 15.36 -12.50 44.16
C GLU A 587 14.74 -11.68 43.02
N LEU A 588 14.89 -10.35 42.99
CA LEU A 588 14.29 -9.51 41.94
C LEU A 588 15.05 -9.60 40.62
N LYS A 589 14.30 -9.56 39.52
CA LYS A 589 14.89 -9.43 38.18
C LYS A 589 15.53 -8.04 38.00
N PRO A 590 16.55 -7.89 37.14
CA PRO A 590 17.26 -6.62 36.90
C PRO A 590 16.32 -5.43 36.62
N HIS A 591 15.32 -5.59 35.76
CA HIS A 591 14.36 -4.52 35.43
C HIS A 591 13.57 -3.98 36.65
N TYR A 592 13.24 -4.85 37.61
CA TYR A 592 12.57 -4.43 38.84
C TYR A 592 13.53 -3.71 39.79
N LYS A 593 14.83 -4.05 39.76
CA LYS A 593 15.87 -3.35 40.53
C LYS A 593 16.09 -1.93 40.00
N GLU A 594 16.04 -1.72 38.69
CA GLU A 594 16.10 -0.37 38.08
C GLU A 594 14.91 0.50 38.50
N SER A 595 13.70 -0.07 38.42
CA SER A 595 12.47 0.62 38.84
C SER A 595 12.48 0.93 40.33
N LEU A 596 13.02 0.01 41.14
CA LEU A 596 13.21 0.20 42.58
C LEU A 596 14.24 1.29 42.88
N LEU A 597 15.34 1.39 42.11
CA LEU A 597 16.34 2.46 42.27
C LEU A 597 15.74 3.83 41.95
N LYS A 598 14.94 3.94 40.88
CA LYS A 598 14.19 5.16 40.55
C LYS A 598 13.20 5.53 41.67
N CYS A 599 12.52 4.55 42.27
CA CYS A 599 11.67 4.80 43.42
C CYS A 599 12.49 5.25 44.65
N ALA A 600 13.64 4.61 44.90
CA ALA A 600 14.52 4.93 46.03
C ALA A 600 15.13 6.33 45.93
N SER A 601 15.43 6.80 44.71
CA SER A 601 15.88 8.19 44.49
C SER A 601 14.81 9.20 44.89
N ILE A 602 13.55 8.97 44.52
CA ILE A 602 12.41 9.80 44.93
C ILE A 602 12.26 9.78 46.45
N TRP A 603 12.38 8.61 47.09
CA TRP A 603 12.25 8.52 48.55
C TRP A 603 13.37 9.23 49.31
N ASN A 604 14.59 9.21 48.77
CA ASN A 604 15.76 9.80 49.41
C ASN A 604 15.71 11.34 49.49
N THR A 605 14.91 11.99 48.64
CA THR A 605 14.65 13.43 48.72
C THR A 605 13.97 13.83 50.04
N ASN A 606 13.18 12.94 50.64
CA ASN A 606 12.46 13.19 51.88
C ASN A 606 13.22 12.65 53.10
N GLY A 607 13.53 13.52 54.06
CA GLY A 607 14.28 13.15 55.26
C GLY A 607 13.58 12.17 56.21
N ARG A 608 12.25 11.97 56.12
CA ARG A 608 11.54 10.96 56.92
C ARG A 608 11.73 9.54 56.36
N ASN A 609 11.76 9.44 55.04
CA ASN A 609 11.81 8.17 54.31
C ASN A 609 13.26 7.76 53.99
N ALA A 610 14.22 8.61 54.34
CA ALA A 610 15.64 8.45 54.05
C ALA A 610 16.20 7.14 54.60
N GLN A 611 15.79 6.69 55.78
CA GLN A 611 16.30 5.46 56.37
C GLN A 611 15.96 4.23 55.51
N ALA A 612 14.70 4.10 55.08
CA ALA A 612 14.27 3.00 54.20
C ALA A 612 14.94 3.09 52.82
N ALA A 613 15.04 4.32 52.27
CA ALA A 613 15.70 4.54 50.98
C ALA A 613 17.19 4.17 51.00
N GLN A 614 17.93 4.57 52.03
CA GLN A 614 19.38 4.30 52.15
C GLN A 614 19.68 2.81 52.31
N VAL A 615 18.85 2.06 53.05
CA VAL A 615 19.01 0.60 53.16
C VAL A 615 18.82 -0.07 51.80
N VAL A 616 17.77 0.30 51.06
CA VAL A 616 17.52 -0.22 49.71
C VAL A 616 18.65 0.14 48.75
N ILE A 617 19.14 1.38 48.80
CA ILE A 617 20.27 1.83 47.98
C ILE A 617 21.52 1.03 48.33
N ASN A 618 21.83 0.80 49.61
CA ASN A 618 23.00 0.04 50.01
C ASN A 618 22.99 -1.40 49.45
N ILE A 619 21.82 -2.05 49.50
CA ILE A 619 21.63 -3.40 48.96
C ILE A 619 21.80 -3.39 47.43
N LEU A 620 21.17 -2.42 46.74
CA LEU A 620 21.27 -2.30 45.29
C LEU A 620 22.68 -1.95 44.83
N MET A 621 23.46 -1.18 45.59
CA MET A 621 24.84 -0.81 45.24
C MET A 621 25.80 -2.01 45.32
N ASN A 622 25.60 -2.93 46.27
CA ASN A 622 26.34 -4.19 46.32
C ASN A 622 26.05 -5.07 45.10
N ASP A 623 24.78 -5.10 44.65
CA ASP A 623 24.35 -5.79 43.44
C ASP A 623 24.83 -5.13 42.13
N ILE A 624 24.98 -3.80 42.11
CA ILE A 624 25.59 -3.09 40.98
C ILE A 624 27.09 -3.42 40.90
N GLY A 625 27.76 -3.51 42.04
CA GLY A 625 29.17 -3.90 42.13
C GLY A 625 29.47 -5.31 41.61
N SER A 626 28.48 -6.21 41.61
CA SER A 626 28.59 -7.56 41.06
C SER A 626 28.31 -7.67 39.55
N GLY A 627 27.96 -6.54 38.88
CA GLY A 627 27.83 -6.46 37.42
C GLY A 627 26.45 -6.83 36.86
N ALA A 628 25.40 -6.90 37.69
CA ALA A 628 24.07 -7.35 37.28
C ALA A 628 23.15 -6.28 36.62
N ILE A 629 23.61 -5.02 36.52
CA ILE A 629 22.78 -3.88 36.07
C ILE A 629 23.55 -3.02 35.06
N GLU A 630 22.92 -2.67 33.94
CA GLU A 630 23.49 -1.78 32.92
C GLU A 630 23.39 -0.31 33.36
N LEU A 631 24.52 0.41 33.43
CA LEU A 631 24.61 1.75 34.00
C LEU A 631 24.08 2.90 33.11
N SER A 632 23.74 2.64 31.85
CA SER A 632 23.54 3.71 30.84
C SER A 632 22.33 4.60 31.12
N SER A 633 21.25 4.06 31.70
CA SER A 633 20.02 4.79 32.02
C SER A 633 19.95 5.34 33.46
N LEU A 634 20.85 4.89 34.33
CA LEU A 634 20.80 5.14 35.78
C LEU A 634 21.75 6.24 36.27
N SER A 635 22.69 6.69 35.43
CA SER A 635 23.68 7.72 35.77
C SER A 635 23.03 9.00 36.32
N SER A 636 21.99 9.50 35.66
CA SER A 636 21.24 10.68 36.10
C SER A 636 20.58 10.50 37.48
N SER A 637 20.00 9.32 37.74
CA SER A 637 19.38 9.01 39.03
C SER A 637 20.40 8.80 40.16
N LEU A 638 21.60 8.29 39.84
CA LEU A 638 22.72 8.15 40.77
C LEU A 638 23.34 9.50 41.11
N GLU A 639 23.53 10.38 40.13
CA GLU A 639 23.99 11.75 40.37
C GLU A 639 23.03 12.53 41.27
N ALA A 640 21.72 12.37 41.05
CA ALA A 640 20.70 12.97 41.90
C ALA A 640 20.74 12.45 43.36
N LEU A 641 21.24 11.24 43.61
CA LEU A 641 21.30 10.63 44.94
C LEU A 641 22.42 11.20 45.83
N ILE A 642 23.57 11.54 45.25
CA ILE A 642 24.81 11.89 45.97
C ILE A 642 24.65 13.11 46.91
N PRO A 643 24.05 14.24 46.50
CA PRO A 643 23.92 15.39 47.39
C PRO A 643 23.01 15.11 48.60
N TYR A 644 21.97 14.30 48.41
CA TYR A 644 21.02 13.96 49.48
C TYR A 644 21.62 12.94 50.46
N THR A 645 22.36 11.93 49.96
CA THR A 645 23.07 10.98 50.83
C THR A 645 24.09 11.71 51.71
N ASP A 646 24.88 12.64 51.15
CA ASP A 646 25.86 13.42 51.91
C ASP A 646 25.18 14.33 52.97
N ARG A 647 24.04 14.92 52.63
CA ARG A 647 23.25 15.70 53.60
C ARG A 647 22.76 14.85 54.77
N HIS A 648 22.25 13.64 54.50
CA HIS A 648 21.81 12.72 55.55
C HIS A 648 22.98 12.20 56.37
N PHE A 649 24.12 11.92 55.74
CA PHE A 649 25.36 11.50 56.40
C PHE A 649 25.87 12.56 57.36
N LYS A 650 26.00 13.82 56.92
CA LYS A 650 26.37 14.96 57.77
C LYS A 650 25.44 15.12 58.97
N ARG A 651 24.14 14.90 58.78
CA ARG A 651 23.16 14.93 59.87
C ARG A 651 23.40 13.82 60.89
N LEU A 652 23.66 12.59 60.43
CA LEU A 652 24.01 11.45 61.30
C LEU A 652 25.30 11.72 62.08
N THR A 653 26.34 12.26 61.45
CA THR A 653 27.60 12.59 62.13
C THR A 653 27.40 13.59 63.27
N ARG A 654 26.56 14.61 63.07
CA ARG A 654 26.21 15.57 64.14
C ARG A 654 25.48 14.89 65.30
N LEU A 655 24.48 14.06 65.01
CA LEU A 655 23.77 13.30 66.05
C LEU A 655 24.70 12.35 66.81
N PHE A 656 25.69 11.78 66.14
CA PHE A 656 26.69 10.90 66.76
C PHE A 656 27.64 11.69 67.68
N GLN A 657 28.05 12.90 67.29
CA GLN A 657 28.82 13.80 68.14
C GLN A 657 28.03 14.19 69.41
N ASP A 658 26.74 14.50 69.25
CA ASP A 658 25.85 14.82 70.37
C ASP A 658 25.70 13.61 71.31
N LEU A 659 25.57 12.39 70.76
CA LEU A 659 25.54 11.15 71.56
C LEU A 659 26.85 10.89 72.30
N HIS A 660 28.00 11.17 71.69
CA HIS A 660 29.29 11.07 72.38
C HIS A 660 29.41 12.05 73.53
N LEU A 661 28.92 13.29 73.35
CA LEU A 661 28.89 14.29 74.39
C LEU A 661 27.96 13.84 75.53
N LEU A 662 26.80 13.28 75.21
CA LEU A 662 25.91 12.67 76.19
C LEU A 662 26.56 11.51 76.94
N ASN A 663 27.17 10.54 76.24
CA ASN A 663 27.88 9.43 76.86
C ASN A 663 29.03 9.92 77.76
N TYR A 664 29.75 10.95 77.33
CA TYR A 664 30.78 11.58 78.14
C TYR A 664 30.22 12.19 79.43
N THR A 665 29.10 12.92 79.34
CA THR A 665 28.44 13.47 80.53
C THR A 665 27.92 12.37 81.45
N VAL A 666 27.31 11.31 80.92
CA VAL A 666 26.83 10.15 81.69
C VAL A 666 27.99 9.43 82.38
N ASN A 667 29.12 9.23 81.70
CA ASN A 667 30.31 8.62 82.28
C ASN A 667 30.95 9.48 83.38
N ARG A 668 30.88 10.82 83.27
CA ARG A 668 31.33 11.72 84.35
C ARG A 668 30.39 11.74 85.55
N ILE A 669 29.10 11.46 85.34
CA ILE A 669 28.10 11.38 86.41
C ILE A 669 28.22 10.05 87.18
N LYS A 670 28.78 8.98 86.59
CA LYS A 670 29.10 7.74 87.32
C LYS A 670 30.24 8.00 88.34
N PRO A 671 30.03 7.82 89.66
CA PRO A 671 31.06 8.08 90.67
C PRO A 671 32.23 7.07 90.60
N HIS A 672 33.46 7.56 90.84
CA HIS A 672 34.67 6.74 91.03
C HIS A 672 34.45 5.68 92.11
N ASN A 673 34.14 4.45 91.72
CA ASN A 673 34.36 3.27 92.55
C ASN A 673 34.46 2.01 91.68
N GLU A 674 35.68 1.73 91.23
CA GLU A 674 36.24 0.38 91.31
C GLU A 674 37.78 0.50 91.25
N PRO A 675 38.53 -0.13 92.19
CA PRO A 675 39.97 0.02 92.29
C PRO A 675 40.68 -0.80 91.21
N LYS A 676 41.83 -0.27 90.76
CA LYS A 676 42.78 -0.95 89.86
C LYS A 676 43.04 -2.39 90.32
N LYS A 677 42.70 -3.38 89.48
CA LYS A 677 43.46 -4.64 89.41
C LYS A 677 44.42 -4.56 88.23
N VAL A 678 45.69 -4.38 88.55
CA VAL A 678 46.81 -4.72 87.67
C VAL A 678 46.93 -6.23 87.66
N ASN A 679 46.97 -6.82 86.46
CA ASN A 679 47.52 -8.11 86.03
C ASN A 679 46.97 -8.29 84.61
N GLY A 680 47.70 -8.49 83.52
CA GLY A 680 49.10 -8.73 83.20
C GLY A 680 49.13 -8.88 81.67
N PHE A 681 50.29 -8.67 81.04
CA PHE A 681 50.51 -8.89 79.62
C PHE A 681 50.06 -10.29 79.15
N ASN A 682 49.48 -10.40 77.94
CA ASN A 682 50.05 -11.14 76.81
C ASN A 682 49.14 -11.07 75.55
N GLU A 683 49.79 -10.85 74.40
CA GLU A 683 49.45 -11.13 72.98
C GLU A 683 48.09 -10.74 72.41
#